data_AF-A0A3C1T410-F1
#
_entry.id   AF-A0A3C1T410-F1
#
_cell.length_a   1.000
_cell.length_b   1.000
_cell.length_c   1.000
_cell.angle_alpha   90.00
_cell.angle_beta   90.00
_cell.angle_gamma   90.00
#
_symmetry.space_group_name_H-M   'P 1'
#
loop_
_entity.id
_entity.type
_entity.pdbx_description
1 polymer ?
#
loop_
_entity_poly.entity_id
_entity_poly.type
_entity_poly.pdbx_seq_one_letter_code
_entity_poly.pdbx_strand_id
1 'polypeptide(L)'
;MRMQKIFLPLLFVMAFVTKASTQQRLFDQPVQLKTCNITIDANPFIATTVVEMEFYNPKEQEVEARQTFSLNRGQVITGFELELNGKYREGSIEERWKARQAYSAVVGKRIDPALLQMNGQNYYSLNIYPVAAHSSRKVKFTIVQMMQAEEMKLSYSLPLNFNSATENFNLRINVSKPASIPNINKGLLSEQYFDMGNEMASLNWSATGIILNKPISFSIGQFSNQPQFCINKRGGITNFLMRYYPDAPRFSVTRAKTINVYWDVSLSGLERNLSRELEFLEKYIAVNEVKKVNIVLFNHQVQGTIVYNADKERFSYIRNFLLGYKYNGATELGNLNFSNVLADAVLLFSDGVNSIGNDLPKLGAVQVNFITSTYRHADQRYRNIVGNTGGFIINLNYTPMDAAAKRIDSAENFLLRYNAGNIFINESFPMPLGRNILLSGTISKPDNLELVYGNNASVLKAENYFLSPSDACGEDLYKKISMLKTYDSLMYGYHTYYNWRKIIEFGLTEKVVTPQTSYLVLERIEDYIRYKIAPPKELEQQCAEMNYVYRSEYKIKELNEFTEQEKLQTAISVYNNRINWWGKDQPPIDLNKPLPVQSSIDVVSAPGLPATSFAQGRETGNAVTVGYGYKSGGASELKEVVVTSAFGIRRTARSSSASVQNLSGEQLNTIRQIDVNNALAGKVAGVQVRSQSAAKLGAETVIRIRGENSLGVGNGALYVLDGTIMPNGTGINPDDIEDISVLQGPAAAALFGPDGANGAIVITTKKAKKGYPRQSYVWSEYKLSSMPDEDYVRTMRQASDYELWDVYVDLEKENRMNVGFYFEMADIFFGRDKKDKAHELMYNAIELCQGSSQGLRLAAFLYEKWGCFDKAIAVYKGLLKTGDNNLLLKRDLALAYFQDKQYAEAVRTYYSVVTASEEQYNTYRVKEHALAEMNAIIAMHRGDLDISYINPHLLRMLPVDLRITIESNGAYLSNPSITEPAGEICRYNNQYSRQGGRFMNSDYYWSNSNLVEYAVKNARTGQYRVKVDAYDNNHYAADPPTFVRVISFRNFQKENMTMEVKLFDLDNQYGVVELDAVRW
;
A
#
# COMPACT_ATOMS: atom_id res chain seq x y z
N MET A 1 64.22 15.11 55.90
CA MET A 1 65.68 15.20 55.63
C MET A 1 65.90 15.34 54.12
N ARG A 2 67.03 15.88 53.66
CA ARG A 2 67.29 16.30 52.26
C ARG A 2 67.68 15.14 51.32
N MET A 3 67.43 15.36 50.02
CA MET A 3 68.12 14.84 48.81
C MET A 3 68.08 13.31 48.56
N GLN A 4 67.60 12.75 47.43
CA GLN A 4 67.58 13.10 45.99
C GLN A 4 68.84 12.67 45.20
N LYS A 5 68.59 12.15 43.98
CA LYS A 5 69.47 11.90 42.80
C LYS A 5 69.94 10.44 42.63
N ILE A 6 70.03 9.85 41.43
CA ILE A 6 69.51 10.16 40.07
C ILE A 6 69.58 8.86 39.21
N PHE A 7 68.71 8.66 38.19
CA PHE A 7 69.08 8.28 36.79
C PHE A 7 67.86 8.04 35.86
N LEU A 8 67.67 8.96 34.92
CA LEU A 8 67.02 8.81 33.59
C LEU A 8 68.18 8.66 32.56
N PRO A 9 68.02 8.19 31.30
CA PRO A 9 67.01 8.62 30.31
C PRO A 9 66.51 7.45 29.39
N LEU A 10 65.91 7.55 28.20
CA LEU A 10 65.74 8.63 27.20
C LEU A 10 64.53 8.33 26.27
N LEU A 11 63.67 9.34 26.01
CA LEU A 11 63.07 9.81 24.73
C LEU A 11 62.77 8.82 23.55
N PHE A 12 61.79 9.02 22.63
CA PHE A 12 60.82 10.10 22.32
C PHE A 12 59.73 9.60 21.34
N VAL A 13 58.59 10.29 21.25
CA VAL A 13 58.08 11.01 20.04
C VAL A 13 56.74 11.67 20.39
N MET A 14 56.54 12.90 19.89
CA MET A 14 55.39 13.76 20.19
C MET A 14 54.14 13.44 19.36
N ALA A 15 52.97 13.70 19.93
CA ALA A 15 51.81 14.17 19.18
C ALA A 15 51.31 15.48 19.80
N PHE A 16 51.51 16.61 19.10
CA PHE A 16 50.93 17.89 19.49
C PHE A 16 49.42 17.87 19.27
N VAL A 17 48.63 17.81 20.35
CA VAL A 17 47.22 18.17 20.29
C VAL A 17 47.08 19.65 20.61
N THR A 18 47.13 20.48 19.56
CA THR A 18 46.63 21.85 19.65
C THR A 18 45.13 21.77 19.96
N LYS A 19 44.74 22.04 21.20
CA LYS A 19 43.34 22.31 21.55
C LYS A 19 42.93 23.56 20.79
N ALA A 20 42.29 23.39 19.64
CA ALA A 20 41.49 24.44 19.03
C ALA A 20 40.40 24.80 20.06
N SER A 21 40.47 26.01 20.61
CA SER A 21 39.39 26.55 21.42
C SER A 21 38.22 26.80 20.49
N THR A 22 37.34 25.81 20.34
CA THR A 22 35.99 26.03 19.80
C THR A 22 35.33 27.07 20.69
N GLN A 23 35.28 28.31 20.20
CA GLN A 23 34.60 29.41 20.86
C GLN A 23 33.17 28.96 21.13
N GLN A 24 32.85 28.76 22.40
CA GLN A 24 31.62 28.11 22.82
C GLN A 24 30.48 29.02 22.40
N ARG A 25 29.69 28.59 21.41
CA ARG A 25 28.56 29.38 20.88
C ARG A 25 27.63 29.68 22.07
N LEU A 26 27.53 30.96 22.44
CA LEU A 26 26.57 31.46 23.41
C LEU A 26 25.18 31.45 22.78
N PHE A 27 24.63 30.25 22.62
CA PHE A 27 23.20 30.06 22.44
C PHE A 27 22.54 30.35 23.78
N ASP A 28 22.00 31.56 23.99
CA ASP A 28 20.79 31.79 24.80
C ASP A 28 20.43 33.29 24.93
N GLN A 29 19.17 33.51 25.32
CA GLN A 29 18.44 34.79 25.51
C GLN A 29 17.86 35.39 24.22
N PRO A 30 16.54 35.71 24.19
CA PRO A 30 15.87 36.17 22.98
C PRO A 30 16.26 37.60 22.62
N VAL A 31 16.52 37.83 21.33
CA VAL A 31 16.36 39.15 20.71
C VAL A 31 14.97 39.70 21.00
N GLN A 32 14.89 41.00 21.23
CA GLN A 32 13.62 41.67 21.51
C GLN A 32 12.87 41.89 20.20
N LEU A 33 11.59 41.53 20.15
CA LEU A 33 10.72 41.92 19.05
C LEU A 33 10.46 43.43 19.17
N LYS A 34 11.12 44.22 18.33
CA LYS A 34 11.07 45.68 18.37
C LYS A 34 9.86 46.22 17.63
N THR A 35 9.71 45.79 16.38
CA THR A 35 8.64 46.21 15.49
C THR A 35 7.91 44.97 14.98
N CYS A 36 6.58 45.01 14.93
CA CYS A 36 5.77 43.97 14.30
C CYS A 36 4.65 44.62 13.46
N ASN A 37 4.72 44.43 12.15
CA ASN A 37 3.72 44.91 11.20
C ASN A 37 2.96 43.70 10.63
N ILE A 38 1.65 43.66 10.83
CA ILE A 38 0.78 42.59 10.33
C ILE A 38 -0.22 43.19 9.34
N THR A 39 -0.26 42.67 8.12
CA THR A 39 -1.30 42.97 7.13
C THR A 39 -2.10 41.70 6.83
N ILE A 40 -3.42 41.77 6.95
CA ILE A 40 -4.35 40.66 6.71
C ILE A 40 -5.31 41.06 5.60
N ASP A 41 -5.20 40.45 4.43
CA ASP A 41 -6.15 40.60 3.32
C ASP A 41 -7.04 39.36 3.25
N ALA A 42 -8.31 39.52 3.61
CA ALA A 42 -9.28 38.45 3.71
C ALA A 42 -10.46 38.62 2.74
N ASN A 43 -11.01 37.50 2.30
CA ASN A 43 -12.23 37.39 1.51
C ASN A 43 -13.04 36.17 1.99
N PRO A 44 -14.21 35.86 1.43
CA PRO A 44 -15.04 34.75 1.91
C PRO A 44 -14.42 33.34 1.79
N PHE A 45 -13.32 33.19 1.03
CA PHE A 45 -12.67 31.91 0.81
C PHE A 45 -11.37 31.78 1.60
N ILE A 46 -10.50 32.79 1.55
CA ILE A 46 -9.15 32.76 2.15
C ILE A 46 -8.82 34.05 2.93
N ALA A 47 -7.82 33.94 3.79
CA ALA A 47 -7.03 35.08 4.26
C ALA A 47 -5.57 34.88 3.85
N THR A 48 -4.96 35.95 3.33
CA THR A 48 -3.50 36.08 3.18
C THR A 48 -3.01 37.02 4.28
N THR A 49 -1.92 36.66 4.94
CA THR A 49 -1.40 37.38 6.09
C THR A 49 0.10 37.56 5.96
N VAL A 50 0.53 38.81 5.86
CA VAL A 50 1.93 39.18 5.80
C VAL A 50 2.33 39.66 7.19
N VAL A 51 3.35 39.01 7.76
CA VAL A 51 3.92 39.35 9.07
C VAL A 51 5.37 39.79 8.86
N GLU A 52 5.65 41.04 9.20
CA GLU A 52 6.98 41.64 9.17
C GLU A 52 7.45 41.91 10.60
N MET A 53 8.63 41.43 10.95
CA MET A 53 9.18 41.48 12.32
C MET A 53 10.59 42.05 12.32
N GLU A 54 10.86 42.99 13.22
CA GLU A 54 12.18 43.53 13.51
C GLU A 54 12.69 42.98 14.84
N PHE A 55 13.80 42.25 14.80
CA PHE A 55 14.46 41.69 15.97
C PHE A 55 15.67 42.53 16.35
N TYR A 56 15.65 43.11 17.55
CA TYR A 56 16.72 43.92 18.10
C TYR A 56 17.60 43.13 19.09
N ASN A 57 18.91 43.30 18.97
CA ASN A 57 19.89 42.74 19.91
C ASN A 57 20.35 43.81 20.91
N PRO A 58 19.92 43.76 22.19
CA PRO A 58 20.34 44.70 23.23
C PRO A 58 21.69 44.35 23.88
N LYS A 59 22.46 43.40 23.35
CA LYS A 59 23.76 42.97 23.91
C LYS A 59 24.93 43.66 23.22
N GLU A 60 26.04 43.77 23.96
CA GLU A 60 27.36 44.22 23.45
C GLU A 60 28.03 43.24 22.47
N GLN A 61 27.46 42.06 22.27
CA GLN A 61 28.02 41.02 21.41
C GLN A 61 27.01 40.59 20.34
N GLU A 62 27.53 40.07 19.23
CA GLU A 62 26.75 39.46 18.16
C GLU A 62 25.98 38.21 18.65
N VAL A 63 24.74 38.02 18.21
CA VAL A 63 23.88 36.88 18.59
C VAL A 63 23.20 36.22 17.39
N GLU A 64 22.76 34.97 17.56
CA GLU A 64 21.74 34.34 16.70
C GLU A 64 20.34 34.71 17.22
N ALA A 65 19.55 35.39 16.39
CA ALA A 65 18.15 35.62 16.68
C ALA A 65 17.35 34.35 16.40
N ARG A 66 16.79 33.75 17.46
CA ARG A 66 15.95 32.55 17.36
C ARG A 66 14.56 32.81 17.92
N GLN A 67 13.55 32.69 17.07
CA GLN A 67 12.15 32.82 17.43
C GLN A 67 11.40 31.54 17.09
N THR A 68 10.50 31.10 17.97
CA THR A 68 9.59 29.97 17.68
C THR A 68 8.15 30.41 17.81
N PHE A 69 7.26 29.86 16.99
CA PHE A 69 5.84 30.15 17.02
C PHE A 69 5.04 28.94 16.54
N SER A 70 3.75 28.90 16.89
CA SER A 70 2.81 27.89 16.41
C SER A 70 1.76 28.57 15.54
N LEU A 71 1.32 27.90 14.48
CA LEU A 71 0.17 28.29 13.69
C LEU A 71 -1.00 27.32 13.95
N ASN A 72 -2.21 27.72 13.58
CA ASN A 72 -3.38 26.86 13.60
C ASN A 72 -3.36 25.88 12.40
N ARG A 73 -4.10 24.77 12.48
CA ARG A 73 -4.26 23.86 11.33
C ARG A 73 -4.80 24.63 10.11
N GLY A 74 -4.20 24.39 8.94
CA GLY A 74 -4.58 25.03 7.69
C GLY A 74 -4.00 26.43 7.46
N GLN A 75 -3.18 26.95 8.39
CA GLN A 75 -2.30 28.10 8.15
C GLN A 75 -0.96 27.62 7.57
N VAL A 76 -0.66 28.07 6.35
CA VAL A 76 0.45 27.58 5.52
C VAL A 76 1.40 28.72 5.20
N ILE A 77 2.70 28.55 5.44
CA ILE A 77 3.70 29.56 5.09
C ILE A 77 4.12 29.38 3.63
N THR A 78 3.86 30.39 2.80
CA THR A 78 4.07 30.40 1.34
C THR A 78 5.08 31.45 0.87
N GLY A 79 5.80 32.08 1.79
CA GLY A 79 6.76 33.14 1.50
C GLY A 79 7.61 33.49 2.71
N PHE A 80 8.89 33.80 2.49
CA PHE A 80 9.84 34.26 3.50
C PHE A 80 10.83 35.23 2.86
N GLU A 81 11.19 36.31 3.56
CA GLU A 81 12.14 37.32 3.10
C GLU A 81 13.01 37.83 4.27
N LEU A 82 14.24 38.24 3.96
CA LEU A 82 15.17 38.91 4.88
C LEU A 82 15.54 40.29 4.32
N GLU A 83 15.57 41.33 5.16
CA GLU A 83 16.10 42.64 4.79
C GLU A 83 17.64 42.57 4.71
N LEU A 84 18.18 42.84 3.52
CA LEU A 84 19.60 42.98 3.24
C LEU A 84 19.83 44.34 2.56
N ASN A 85 20.68 45.19 3.14
CA ASN A 85 21.02 46.52 2.59
C ASN A 85 19.80 47.39 2.22
N GLY A 86 18.74 47.36 3.05
CA GLY A 86 17.51 48.14 2.85
C GLY A 86 16.56 47.60 1.78
N LYS A 87 16.78 46.38 1.27
CA LYS A 87 15.86 45.68 0.36
C LYS A 87 15.52 44.30 0.92
N TYR A 88 14.30 43.82 0.65
CA TYR A 88 13.91 42.45 0.98
C TYR A 88 14.38 41.48 -0.12
N ARG A 89 15.10 40.44 0.29
CA ARG A 89 15.46 39.29 -0.55
C ARG A 89 14.52 38.13 -0.27
N GLU A 90 13.89 37.60 -1.32
CA GLU A 90 13.09 36.37 -1.25
C GLU A 90 13.96 35.18 -0.79
N GLY A 91 13.44 34.36 0.11
CA GLY A 91 14.04 33.10 0.52
C GLY A 91 13.79 31.98 -0.48
N SER A 92 14.78 31.13 -0.65
CA SER A 92 14.69 29.94 -1.48
C SER A 92 14.09 28.80 -0.67
N ILE A 93 13.03 28.17 -1.19
CA ILE A 93 12.48 26.95 -0.60
C ILE A 93 13.35 25.75 -1.00
N GLU A 94 13.72 24.94 -0.02
CA GLU A 94 14.64 23.81 -0.21
C GLU A 94 14.25 22.62 0.67
N GLU A 95 14.80 21.45 0.35
CA GLU A 95 14.75 20.29 1.27
C GLU A 95 15.36 20.67 2.63
N ARG A 96 14.66 20.34 3.72
CA ARG A 96 15.00 20.76 5.10
C ARG A 96 16.45 20.49 5.47
N TRP A 97 16.97 19.31 5.15
CA TRP A 97 18.35 18.91 5.47
C TRP A 97 19.38 19.78 4.73
N LYS A 98 19.10 20.11 3.46
CA LYS A 98 19.95 20.92 2.58
C LYS A 98 19.95 22.38 3.01
N ALA A 99 18.77 22.93 3.32
CA ALA A 99 18.62 24.27 3.89
C ALA A 99 19.41 24.41 5.22
N ARG A 100 19.26 23.44 6.12
CA ARG A 100 20.01 23.36 7.39
C ARG A 100 21.51 23.23 7.19
N GLN A 101 21.96 22.42 6.23
CA GLN A 101 23.38 22.23 5.93
C GLN A 101 24.01 23.54 5.44
N ALA A 102 23.37 24.20 4.46
CA ALA A 102 23.82 25.48 3.93
C ALA A 102 23.89 26.54 5.05
N TYR A 103 22.78 26.75 5.79
CA TYR A 103 22.72 27.66 6.93
C TYR A 103 23.86 27.42 7.94
N SER A 104 23.99 26.17 8.42
CA SER A 104 25.01 25.80 9.42
C SER A 104 26.45 26.00 8.93
N ALA A 105 26.67 25.92 7.61
CA ALA A 105 27.96 26.09 6.98
C ALA A 105 28.33 27.56 6.68
N VAL A 106 27.38 28.50 6.68
CA VAL A 106 27.64 29.94 6.54
C VAL A 106 27.61 30.71 7.86
N VAL A 107 26.86 30.25 8.86
CA VAL A 107 26.86 30.83 10.22
C VAL A 107 28.27 30.87 10.81
N GLY A 108 28.64 32.01 11.40
CA GLY A 108 29.96 32.28 11.97
C GLY A 108 31.02 32.81 10.99
N LYS A 109 30.67 33.08 9.72
CA LYS A 109 31.63 33.52 8.68
C LYS A 109 31.46 34.98 8.22
N ARG A 110 30.78 35.82 9.01
CA ARG A 110 30.36 37.20 8.63
C ARG A 110 29.54 37.20 7.33
N ILE A 111 28.45 36.44 7.38
CA ILE A 111 27.47 36.27 6.31
C ILE A 111 26.11 36.34 7.03
N ASP A 112 25.12 36.97 6.41
CA ASP A 112 23.78 37.17 6.97
C ASP A 112 22.72 36.17 6.43
N PRO A 113 22.68 34.89 6.88
CA PRO A 113 21.61 33.97 6.53
C PRO A 113 20.38 34.05 7.44
N ALA A 114 19.23 33.67 6.89
CA ALA A 114 18.03 33.37 7.68
C ALA A 114 17.37 32.05 7.24
N LEU A 115 16.85 31.29 8.20
CA LEU A 115 16.25 29.97 8.01
C LEU A 115 14.88 29.92 8.70
N LEU A 116 13.84 29.52 7.96
CA LEU A 116 12.48 29.32 8.48
C LEU A 116 12.02 27.88 8.20
N GLN A 117 11.65 27.15 9.25
CA GLN A 117 11.39 25.71 9.20
C GLN A 117 10.31 25.26 10.18
N MET A 118 9.65 24.13 9.88
CA MET A 118 8.59 23.52 10.71
C MET A 118 9.17 22.39 11.58
N ASN A 119 9.09 22.45 12.91
CA ASN A 119 9.70 21.49 13.84
C ASN A 119 8.73 20.44 14.41
N GLY A 120 7.46 20.54 14.08
CA GLY A 120 6.38 19.61 14.44
C GLY A 120 5.09 20.05 13.76
N GLN A 121 3.96 19.35 13.94
CA GLN A 121 2.69 19.78 13.35
C GLN A 121 2.34 21.21 13.77
N ASN A 122 2.32 22.11 12.79
CA ASN A 122 2.13 23.57 12.88
C ASN A 122 3.08 24.33 13.84
N TYR A 123 4.19 23.75 14.28
CA TYR A 123 5.19 24.43 15.10
C TYR A 123 6.41 24.82 14.26
N TYR A 124 6.89 26.06 14.37
CA TYR A 124 7.91 26.64 13.51
C TYR A 124 9.06 27.28 14.30
N SER A 125 10.26 27.28 13.72
CA SER A 125 11.39 28.12 14.16
C SER A 125 11.92 28.98 13.02
N LEU A 126 12.17 30.23 13.36
CA LEU A 126 12.87 31.24 12.59
C LEU A 126 14.25 31.46 13.24
N ASN A 127 15.33 31.30 12.47
CA ASN A 127 16.69 31.60 12.89
C ASN A 127 17.27 32.68 11.96
N ILE A 128 17.82 33.75 12.51
CA ILE A 128 18.50 34.83 11.77
C ILE A 128 19.87 35.02 12.42
N TYR A 129 20.92 35.04 11.62
CA TYR A 129 22.28 35.29 12.09
C TYR A 129 23.03 36.13 11.06
N PRO A 130 24.01 36.95 11.47
CA PRO A 130 24.15 37.54 12.78
C PRO A 130 23.10 38.63 13.04
N VAL A 131 22.80 38.88 14.31
CA VAL A 131 22.29 40.18 14.74
C VAL A 131 23.41 40.85 15.55
N ALA A 132 24.07 41.83 14.94
CA ALA A 132 25.18 42.54 15.56
C ALA A 132 24.74 43.30 16.83
N ALA A 133 25.71 43.63 17.68
CA ALA A 133 25.47 44.37 18.92
C ALA A 133 24.70 45.67 18.67
N HIS A 134 23.70 45.97 19.50
CA HIS A 134 22.82 47.15 19.42
C HIS A 134 22.21 47.41 18.03
N SER A 135 21.95 46.35 17.27
CA SER A 135 21.40 46.42 15.91
C SER A 135 20.14 45.58 15.74
N SER A 136 19.43 45.83 14.64
CA SER A 136 18.24 45.07 14.24
C SER A 136 18.48 44.19 13.02
N ARG A 137 17.63 43.17 12.84
CA ARG A 137 17.36 42.53 11.54
C ARG A 137 15.85 42.43 11.31
N LYS A 138 15.40 42.70 10.08
CA LYS A 138 13.99 42.55 9.70
C LYS A 138 13.78 41.34 8.81
N VAL A 139 12.69 40.62 9.05
CA VAL A 139 12.20 39.54 8.20
C VAL A 139 10.72 39.72 7.89
N LYS A 140 10.28 39.13 6.79
CA LYS A 140 8.88 39.07 6.40
C LYS A 140 8.49 37.63 6.07
N PHE A 141 7.28 37.23 6.37
CA PHE A 141 6.74 35.95 5.91
C PHE A 141 5.24 36.04 5.61
N THR A 142 4.80 35.19 4.69
CA THR A 142 3.42 35.17 4.20
C THR A 142 2.76 33.87 4.62
N ILE A 143 1.66 33.98 5.36
CA ILE A 143 0.76 32.89 5.72
C ILE A 143 -0.47 32.97 4.81
N VAL A 144 -0.92 31.83 4.30
CA VAL A 144 -2.21 31.70 3.60
C VAL A 144 -3.05 30.66 4.33
N GLN A 145 -4.35 30.92 4.46
CA GLN A 145 -5.30 29.98 5.06
C GLN A 145 -6.68 30.07 4.40
N MET A 146 -7.48 29.00 4.51
CA MET A 146 -8.92 29.07 4.25
C MET A 146 -9.62 29.74 5.44
N MET A 147 -10.65 30.54 5.15
CA MET A 147 -11.57 31.02 6.19
C MET A 147 -12.34 29.83 6.77
N GLN A 148 -12.33 29.70 8.10
CA GLN A 148 -12.91 28.57 8.81
C GLN A 148 -14.42 28.76 8.99
N ALA A 149 -15.20 27.69 8.85
CA ALA A 149 -16.65 27.76 8.92
C ALA A 149 -17.16 27.42 10.33
N GLU A 150 -17.78 28.40 10.99
CA GLU A 150 -18.39 28.28 12.31
C GLU A 150 -19.86 28.74 12.22
N GLU A 151 -20.78 27.78 12.18
CA GLU A 151 -22.22 28.02 12.02
C GLU A 151 -22.54 28.92 10.80
N MET A 152 -23.00 30.16 11.02
CA MET A 152 -23.31 31.18 10.00
C MET A 152 -22.22 32.25 9.84
N LYS A 153 -21.00 31.96 10.31
CA LYS A 153 -19.86 32.88 10.27
C LYS A 153 -18.64 32.21 9.64
N LEU A 154 -17.78 33.04 9.06
CA LEU A 154 -16.47 32.64 8.58
C LEU A 154 -15.41 33.29 9.47
N SER A 155 -14.69 32.48 10.24
CA SER A 155 -13.73 32.92 11.25
C SER A 155 -12.29 32.92 10.74
N TYR A 156 -11.54 33.88 11.26
CA TYR A 156 -10.09 34.00 11.16
C TYR A 156 -9.52 34.09 12.59
N SER A 157 -8.39 33.41 12.83
CA SER A 157 -7.65 33.53 14.09
C SER A 157 -6.15 33.28 13.86
N LEU A 158 -5.34 34.32 14.02
CA LEU A 158 -3.88 34.24 14.03
C LEU A 158 -3.39 34.08 15.47
N PRO A 159 -2.79 32.95 15.85
CA PRO A 159 -2.14 32.81 17.15
C PRO A 159 -0.90 33.71 17.22
N LEU A 160 -0.76 34.47 18.30
CA LEU A 160 0.42 35.27 18.61
C LEU A 160 0.89 34.89 20.00
N ASN A 161 2.17 34.51 20.12
CA ASN A 161 2.77 33.92 21.32
C ASN A 161 4.06 34.67 21.72
N PHE A 162 4.11 35.99 21.56
CA PHE A 162 5.25 36.82 21.95
C PHE A 162 5.03 37.39 23.36
N ASN A 163 5.87 36.98 24.29
CA ASN A 163 5.76 37.37 25.70
C ASN A 163 6.53 38.65 26.05
N SER A 164 7.35 39.19 25.13
CA SER A 164 8.00 40.50 25.27
C SER A 164 7.08 41.63 24.80
N ALA A 165 7.18 42.79 25.45
CA ALA A 165 6.58 44.01 24.92
C ALA A 165 7.24 44.38 23.58
N THR A 166 6.42 44.73 22.60
CA THR A 166 6.83 45.20 21.27
C THR A 166 6.80 46.73 21.26
N GLU A 167 7.90 47.39 20.90
CA GLU A 167 7.97 48.86 20.89
C GLU A 167 6.94 49.47 19.94
N ASN A 168 6.83 48.93 18.73
CA ASN A 168 5.95 49.42 17.67
C ASN A 168 5.15 48.26 17.04
N PHE A 169 3.84 48.28 17.21
CA PHE A 169 2.92 47.33 16.58
C PHE A 169 2.01 48.06 15.60
N ASN A 170 1.91 47.55 14.37
CA ASN A 170 0.95 48.03 13.37
C ASN A 170 0.15 46.86 12.80
N LEU A 171 -1.16 47.03 12.74
CA LEU A 171 -2.09 46.07 12.17
C LEU A 171 -2.95 46.75 11.10
N ARG A 172 -2.99 46.15 9.92
CA ARG A 172 -3.99 46.43 8.88
C ARG A 172 -4.77 45.16 8.60
N ILE A 173 -6.09 45.24 8.67
CA ILE A 173 -6.99 44.19 8.19
C ILE A 173 -7.85 44.79 7.09
N ASN A 174 -7.86 44.16 5.92
CA ASN A 174 -8.77 44.47 4.81
C ASN A 174 -9.65 43.25 4.57
N VAL A 175 -10.96 43.43 4.58
CA VAL A 175 -11.94 42.40 4.23
C VAL A 175 -12.64 42.84 2.96
N SER A 176 -12.35 42.15 1.86
CA SER A 176 -12.92 42.46 0.54
C SER A 176 -14.35 41.92 0.42
N LYS A 177 -15.25 42.77 -0.08
CA LYS A 177 -16.68 42.53 -0.28
C LYS A 177 -17.35 41.84 0.91
N PRO A 178 -17.36 42.39 2.14
CA PRO A 178 -18.02 41.75 3.28
C PRO A 178 -19.55 41.91 3.24
N ALA A 179 -20.31 40.89 3.63
CA ALA A 179 -21.78 40.94 3.68
C ALA A 179 -22.32 41.89 4.76
N SER A 180 -21.55 42.04 5.84
CA SER A 180 -21.81 42.89 6.99
C SER A 180 -20.48 43.25 7.66
N ILE A 181 -20.50 44.25 8.55
CA ILE A 181 -19.31 44.67 9.31
C ILE A 181 -18.68 43.43 10.00
N PRO A 182 -17.38 43.15 9.81
CA PRO A 182 -16.73 42.03 10.45
C PRO A 182 -16.82 42.13 11.98
N ASN A 183 -17.25 41.04 12.61
CA ASN A 183 -17.36 40.94 14.06
C ASN A 183 -15.97 40.64 14.64
N ILE A 184 -15.59 41.36 15.69
CA ILE A 184 -14.37 41.04 16.42
C ILE A 184 -14.63 39.90 17.41
N ASN A 185 -13.74 38.91 17.38
CA ASN A 185 -13.76 37.81 18.33
C ASN A 185 -12.85 38.19 19.52
N LYS A 186 -13.04 37.56 20.70
CA LYS A 186 -12.18 37.81 21.87
C LYS A 186 -10.70 37.57 21.53
N GLY A 187 -9.81 38.50 21.90
CA GLY A 187 -8.40 38.40 21.56
C GLY A 187 -7.67 39.73 21.70
N LEU A 188 -6.69 39.98 20.82
CA LEU A 188 -5.94 41.24 20.77
C LEU A 188 -6.80 42.42 20.28
N LEU A 189 -7.87 42.14 19.52
CA LEU A 189 -8.74 43.14 18.89
C LEU A 189 -9.87 43.68 19.79
N SER A 190 -10.00 43.27 21.05
CA SER A 190 -11.24 43.43 21.82
C SER A 190 -11.75 44.87 22.08
N GLU A 191 -10.95 45.91 21.78
CA GLU A 191 -11.31 47.33 21.87
C GLU A 191 -11.19 48.07 20.52
N GLN A 192 -10.98 47.33 19.42
CA GLN A 192 -10.89 47.85 18.07
C GLN A 192 -12.23 47.69 17.33
N TYR A 193 -12.36 48.31 16.15
CA TYR A 193 -13.56 48.27 15.31
C TYR A 193 -13.19 48.27 13.83
N PHE A 194 -14.10 47.83 12.96
CA PHE A 194 -13.94 47.89 11.50
C PHE A 194 -14.72 49.07 10.92
N ASP A 195 -14.06 49.86 10.07
CA ASP A 195 -14.68 50.85 9.21
C ASP A 195 -15.25 50.17 7.96
N MET A 196 -16.48 50.51 7.57
CA MET A 196 -17.16 49.91 6.41
C MET A 196 -17.16 50.88 5.23
N GLY A 197 -16.46 50.52 4.14
CA GLY A 197 -16.57 51.17 2.83
C GLY A 197 -17.46 50.40 1.86
N ASN A 198 -17.66 50.94 0.65
CA ASN A 198 -18.59 50.40 -0.35
C ASN A 198 -18.28 48.95 -0.79
N GLU A 199 -17.01 48.57 -0.89
CA GLU A 199 -16.57 47.23 -1.33
C GLU A 199 -15.56 46.55 -0.38
N MET A 200 -15.23 47.19 0.75
CA MET A 200 -14.19 46.73 1.67
C MET A 200 -14.49 47.22 3.08
N ALA A 201 -14.35 46.35 4.08
CA ALA A 201 -14.24 46.76 5.47
C ALA A 201 -12.75 46.78 5.86
N SER A 202 -12.30 47.80 6.58
CA SER A 202 -10.90 47.94 6.99
C SER A 202 -10.76 48.23 8.48
N LEU A 203 -9.64 47.80 9.05
CA LEU A 203 -9.22 48.12 10.41
C LEU A 203 -7.74 48.48 10.33
N ASN A 204 -7.38 49.69 10.74
CA ASN A 204 -5.99 50.11 10.91
C ASN A 204 -5.76 50.44 12.38
N TRP A 205 -4.79 49.80 13.03
CA TRP A 205 -4.47 50.01 14.43
C TRP A 205 -2.96 50.05 14.63
N SER A 206 -2.50 51.07 15.35
CA SER A 206 -1.11 51.22 15.78
C SER A 206 -1.06 51.31 17.31
N ALA A 207 -0.11 50.60 17.92
CA ALA A 207 0.10 50.58 19.36
C ALA A 207 1.59 50.54 19.71
N THR A 208 1.95 51.02 20.90
CA THR A 208 3.31 50.98 21.41
C THR A 208 3.38 50.24 22.75
N GLY A 209 4.48 49.54 23.01
CA GLY A 209 4.70 48.78 24.25
C GLY A 209 3.77 47.58 24.47
N ILE A 210 3.12 47.06 23.43
CA ILE A 210 2.10 46.01 23.54
C ILE A 210 2.71 44.59 23.59
N ILE A 211 2.12 43.71 24.40
CA ILE A 211 2.50 42.28 24.46
C ILE A 211 1.60 41.48 23.50
N LEU A 212 2.20 40.82 22.52
CA LEU A 212 1.50 40.07 21.46
C LEU A 212 1.31 38.60 21.85
N ASN A 213 0.62 38.35 22.96
CA ASN A 213 0.33 37.03 23.53
C ASN A 213 -1.15 36.61 23.46
N LYS A 214 -1.96 37.35 22.69
CA LYS A 214 -3.37 37.07 22.42
C LYS A 214 -3.59 36.99 20.91
N PRO A 215 -4.48 36.13 20.41
CA PRO A 215 -4.68 35.98 18.97
C PRO A 215 -5.38 37.19 18.35
N ILE A 216 -5.05 37.51 17.10
CA ILE A 216 -5.84 38.43 16.27
C ILE A 216 -6.97 37.61 15.65
N SER A 217 -8.21 37.87 16.06
CA SER A 217 -9.36 37.04 15.69
C SER A 217 -10.57 37.89 15.32
N PHE A 218 -11.18 37.59 14.17
CA PHE A 218 -12.40 38.22 13.70
C PHE A 218 -13.25 37.20 12.93
N SER A 219 -14.52 37.52 12.70
CA SER A 219 -15.43 36.71 11.89
C SER A 219 -16.28 37.57 10.97
N ILE A 220 -16.38 37.19 9.71
CA ILE A 220 -17.24 37.87 8.73
C ILE A 220 -18.62 37.21 8.74
N GLY A 221 -19.67 38.03 8.70
CA GLY A 221 -21.05 37.54 8.56
C GLY A 221 -21.26 36.93 7.18
N GLN A 222 -22.15 35.94 7.09
CA GLN A 222 -22.42 35.27 5.83
C GLN A 222 -23.28 36.10 4.87
N PHE A 223 -22.93 36.01 3.58
CA PHE A 223 -23.74 36.35 2.42
C PHE A 223 -24.87 35.34 2.27
N SER A 224 -26.12 35.81 2.44
CA SER A 224 -27.41 35.30 1.92
C SER A 224 -27.65 33.77 1.81
N ASN A 225 -28.88 33.37 1.46
CA ASN A 225 -29.18 31.97 1.10
C ASN A 225 -28.71 31.63 -0.34
N GLN A 226 -27.84 32.44 -0.94
CA GLN A 226 -27.32 32.25 -2.30
C GLN A 226 -25.85 31.81 -2.25
N PRO A 227 -25.43 30.83 -3.07
CA PRO A 227 -24.04 30.39 -3.12
C PRO A 227 -23.12 31.47 -3.69
N GLN A 228 -21.90 31.52 -3.18
CA GLN A 228 -20.82 32.31 -3.74
C GLN A 228 -19.97 31.46 -4.68
N PHE A 229 -19.89 31.87 -5.93
CA PHE A 229 -19.06 31.21 -6.94
C PHE A 229 -17.73 31.92 -7.14
N CYS A 230 -16.71 31.12 -7.50
CA CYS A 230 -15.42 31.59 -7.97
C CYS A 230 -14.99 30.64 -9.10
N ILE A 231 -15.06 31.13 -10.34
CA ILE A 231 -14.84 30.34 -11.55
C ILE A 231 -13.53 30.77 -12.23
N ASN A 232 -12.76 29.80 -12.74
CA ASN A 232 -11.46 30.02 -13.38
C ASN A 232 -11.28 29.11 -14.62
N LYS A 233 -11.05 29.69 -15.79
CA LYS A 233 -10.92 28.99 -17.09
C LYS A 233 -9.45 28.67 -17.40
N ARG A 234 -9.11 27.40 -17.61
CA ARG A 234 -7.75 26.99 -18.02
C ARG A 234 -7.79 25.77 -18.94
N GLY A 235 -7.19 25.88 -20.13
CA GLY A 235 -6.98 24.72 -21.03
C GLY A 235 -8.26 24.03 -21.52
N GLY A 236 -9.38 24.76 -21.67
CA GLY A 236 -10.67 24.19 -22.07
C GLY A 236 -11.50 23.62 -20.91
N ILE A 237 -10.92 23.44 -19.73
CA ILE A 237 -11.65 23.05 -18.51
C ILE A 237 -11.92 24.31 -17.67
N THR A 238 -13.15 24.44 -17.17
CA THR A 238 -13.54 25.55 -16.30
C THR A 238 -13.59 25.05 -14.86
N ASN A 239 -12.61 25.43 -14.04
CA ASN A 239 -12.62 25.10 -12.62
C ASN A 239 -13.60 26.00 -11.86
N PHE A 240 -14.23 25.48 -10.81
CA PHE A 240 -15.08 26.28 -9.93
C PHE A 240 -14.84 25.99 -8.46
N LEU A 241 -15.19 26.98 -7.66
CA LEU A 241 -15.36 26.93 -6.22
C LEU A 241 -16.77 27.44 -5.91
N MET A 242 -17.49 26.73 -5.06
CA MET A 242 -18.82 27.09 -4.60
C MET A 242 -18.82 27.07 -3.08
N ARG A 243 -18.94 28.24 -2.45
CA ARG A 243 -19.08 28.37 -1.00
C ARG A 243 -20.50 28.78 -0.67
N TYR A 244 -21.20 28.01 0.16
CA TYR A 244 -22.61 28.25 0.45
C TYR A 244 -23.03 27.69 1.81
N TYR A 245 -24.24 28.00 2.25
CA TYR A 245 -24.85 27.38 3.43
C TYR A 245 -26.20 26.78 3.02
N PRO A 246 -26.41 25.48 3.23
CA PRO A 246 -27.61 24.79 2.79
C PRO A 246 -28.82 25.23 3.62
N ASP A 247 -29.90 25.63 2.95
CA ASP A 247 -31.19 25.93 3.56
C ASP A 247 -31.99 24.62 3.73
N ALA A 248 -31.42 23.68 4.49
CA ALA A 248 -31.94 22.34 4.69
C ALA A 248 -32.15 22.04 6.18
N PRO A 249 -33.25 21.35 6.56
CA PRO A 249 -33.48 20.93 7.94
C PRO A 249 -32.36 19.98 8.38
N ARG A 250 -31.75 20.25 9.53
CA ARG A 250 -30.55 19.52 9.99
C ARG A 250 -30.84 18.19 10.66
N PHE A 251 -32.01 18.08 11.30
CA PHE A 251 -32.38 16.93 12.11
C PHE A 251 -33.82 16.52 11.81
N SER A 252 -34.05 15.21 11.70
CA SER A 252 -35.38 14.61 11.91
C SER A 252 -35.40 13.93 13.28
N VAL A 253 -36.53 13.94 13.99
CA VAL A 253 -36.64 13.29 15.31
C VAL A 253 -36.89 11.79 15.11
N THR A 254 -36.10 10.96 15.77
CA THR A 254 -36.21 9.49 15.77
C THR A 254 -36.36 9.02 17.22
N ARG A 255 -37.36 8.21 17.57
CA ARG A 255 -37.52 7.74 18.96
C ARG A 255 -37.52 6.22 19.01
N ALA A 256 -36.32 5.65 18.93
CA ALA A 256 -36.11 4.22 18.78
C ALA A 256 -36.68 3.41 19.96
N LYS A 257 -37.47 2.38 19.64
CA LYS A 257 -38.03 1.41 20.58
C LYS A 257 -37.44 0.01 20.39
N THR A 258 -36.89 -0.28 19.21
CA THR A 258 -36.06 -1.46 18.92
C THR A 258 -34.70 -1.00 18.40
N ILE A 259 -33.60 -1.52 18.96
CA ILE A 259 -32.24 -1.21 18.49
C ILE A 259 -31.43 -2.46 18.18
N ASN A 260 -30.54 -2.33 17.18
CA ASN A 260 -29.47 -3.29 16.92
C ASN A 260 -28.13 -2.70 17.38
N VAL A 261 -27.53 -3.31 18.38
CA VAL A 261 -26.17 -2.99 18.84
C VAL A 261 -25.21 -3.89 18.06
N TYR A 262 -24.37 -3.33 17.21
CA TYR A 262 -23.23 -4.06 16.65
C TYR A 262 -22.05 -3.82 17.58
N TRP A 263 -21.62 -4.88 18.25
CA TRP A 263 -20.57 -4.85 19.24
C TRP A 263 -19.32 -5.50 18.67
N ASP A 264 -18.33 -4.66 18.40
CA ASP A 264 -17.03 -5.10 17.92
C ASP A 264 -16.32 -5.91 19.02
N VAL A 265 -15.90 -7.12 18.68
CA VAL A 265 -15.16 -8.06 19.54
C VAL A 265 -13.76 -8.35 19.00
N SER A 266 -13.23 -7.51 18.11
CA SER A 266 -11.84 -7.55 17.66
C SER A 266 -10.83 -7.30 18.77
N LEU A 267 -9.58 -7.69 18.54
CA LEU A 267 -8.49 -7.59 19.54
C LEU A 267 -8.15 -6.14 19.93
N SER A 268 -8.26 -5.18 19.01
CA SER A 268 -8.07 -3.74 19.29
C SER A 268 -9.08 -3.18 20.28
N GLY A 269 -10.24 -3.83 20.42
CA GLY A 269 -11.28 -3.48 21.37
C GLY A 269 -10.84 -3.48 22.83
N LEU A 270 -9.67 -4.04 23.16
CA LEU A 270 -9.03 -3.93 24.47
C LEU A 270 -8.63 -2.50 24.86
N GLU A 271 -8.47 -1.57 23.90
CA GLU A 271 -8.26 -0.14 24.19
C GLU A 271 -9.54 0.60 24.60
N ARG A 272 -10.73 0.00 24.41
CA ARG A 272 -12.01 0.62 24.74
C ARG A 272 -12.29 0.55 26.24
N ASN A 273 -12.87 1.61 26.78
CA ASN A 273 -13.47 1.61 28.10
C ASN A 273 -14.85 0.94 28.05
N LEU A 274 -14.86 -0.39 28.01
CA LEU A 274 -16.07 -1.22 27.92
C LEU A 274 -17.08 -0.88 29.02
N SER A 275 -16.62 -0.59 30.25
CA SER A 275 -17.47 -0.17 31.36
C SER A 275 -18.26 1.11 31.07
N ARG A 276 -17.61 2.12 30.45
CA ARG A 276 -18.22 3.39 30.06
C ARG A 276 -19.18 3.24 28.88
N GLU A 277 -18.85 2.37 27.92
CA GLU A 277 -19.71 2.04 26.78
C GLU A 277 -20.97 1.27 27.21
N LEU A 278 -20.84 0.35 28.16
CA LEU A 278 -21.98 -0.38 28.75
C LEU A 278 -22.84 0.53 29.64
N GLU A 279 -22.24 1.46 30.39
CA GLU A 279 -22.97 2.51 31.11
C GLU A 279 -23.75 3.43 30.14
N PHE A 280 -23.13 3.83 29.03
CA PHE A 280 -23.80 4.58 27.97
C PHE A 280 -25.00 3.80 27.41
N LEU A 281 -24.83 2.52 27.08
CA LEU A 281 -25.89 1.67 26.53
C LEU A 281 -27.05 1.50 27.52
N GLU A 282 -26.77 1.24 28.80
CA GLU A 282 -27.78 1.16 29.86
C GLU A 282 -28.56 2.47 29.99
N LYS A 283 -27.86 3.62 29.99
CA LYS A 283 -28.46 4.95 30.09
C LYS A 283 -29.29 5.29 28.87
N TYR A 284 -28.83 4.95 27.66
CA TYR A 284 -29.58 5.14 26.42
C TYR A 284 -30.89 4.33 26.41
N ILE A 285 -30.81 3.04 26.79
CA ILE A 285 -31.99 2.16 26.93
C ILE A 285 -33.01 2.76 27.91
N ALA A 286 -32.55 3.25 29.06
CA ALA A 286 -33.41 3.84 30.09
C ALA A 286 -34.03 5.18 29.67
N VAL A 287 -33.25 6.12 29.14
CA VAL A 287 -33.71 7.46 28.72
C VAL A 287 -34.74 7.37 27.59
N ASN A 288 -34.57 6.43 26.67
CA ASN A 288 -35.46 6.28 25.52
C ASN A 288 -36.56 5.24 25.66
N GLU A 289 -36.63 4.56 26.80
CA GLU A 289 -37.58 3.49 27.10
C GLU A 289 -37.58 2.44 25.97
N VAL A 290 -36.38 2.10 25.47
CA VAL A 290 -36.18 1.04 24.48
C VAL A 290 -36.85 -0.24 25.00
N LYS A 291 -37.49 -1.00 24.12
CA LYS A 291 -38.26 -2.21 24.48
C LYS A 291 -37.54 -3.49 24.07
N LYS A 292 -36.81 -3.47 22.96
CA LYS A 292 -36.08 -4.62 22.43
C LYS A 292 -34.67 -4.23 21.98
N VAL A 293 -33.70 -5.07 22.32
CA VAL A 293 -32.29 -4.89 21.96
C VAL A 293 -31.77 -6.19 21.36
N ASN A 294 -31.14 -6.10 20.19
CA ASN A 294 -30.43 -7.20 19.56
C ASN A 294 -28.93 -6.84 19.52
N ILE A 295 -28.07 -7.60 20.19
CA ILE A 295 -26.61 -7.37 20.20
C ILE A 295 -25.94 -8.36 19.26
N VAL A 296 -25.42 -7.87 18.14
CA VAL A 296 -24.66 -8.61 17.14
C VAL A 296 -23.18 -8.50 17.46
N LEU A 297 -22.52 -9.61 17.80
CA LEU A 297 -21.07 -9.67 18.01
C LEU A 297 -20.38 -9.83 16.66
N PHE A 298 -19.34 -9.04 16.38
CA PHE A 298 -18.60 -9.14 15.11
C PHE A 298 -17.11 -8.83 15.27
N ASN A 299 -16.31 -9.38 14.36
CA ASN A 299 -14.92 -9.01 14.13
C ASN A 299 -14.67 -8.97 12.60
N HIS A 300 -13.98 -9.97 12.04
CA HIS A 300 -13.86 -10.15 10.59
C HIS A 300 -15.09 -10.89 10.04
N GLN A 301 -15.87 -11.50 10.93
CA GLN A 301 -17.15 -12.14 10.62
C GLN A 301 -18.15 -11.88 11.76
N VAL A 302 -19.45 -12.11 11.48
CA VAL A 302 -20.50 -12.06 12.52
C VAL A 302 -20.44 -13.34 13.34
N GLN A 303 -20.21 -13.20 14.65
CA GLN A 303 -20.03 -14.31 15.59
C GLN A 303 -21.37 -14.83 16.15
N GLY A 304 -22.37 -13.96 16.30
CA GLY A 304 -23.69 -14.33 16.80
C GLY A 304 -24.54 -13.14 17.24
N THR A 305 -25.82 -13.38 17.55
CA THR A 305 -26.77 -12.34 17.99
C THR A 305 -27.45 -12.71 19.30
N ILE A 306 -27.38 -11.83 20.30
CA ILE A 306 -28.08 -11.92 21.59
C ILE A 306 -29.36 -11.08 21.48
N VAL A 307 -30.54 -11.67 21.72
CA VAL A 307 -31.84 -10.97 21.62
C VAL A 307 -32.51 -10.94 22.99
N TYR A 308 -32.92 -9.76 23.47
CA TYR A 308 -33.62 -9.63 24.74
C TYR A 308 -34.59 -8.44 24.78
N ASN A 309 -35.56 -8.54 25.70
CA ASN A 309 -36.42 -7.43 26.09
C ASN A 309 -35.67 -6.55 27.08
N ALA A 310 -35.76 -5.24 26.91
CA ALA A 310 -34.99 -4.27 27.68
C ALA A 310 -35.55 -4.09 29.10
N ASP A 311 -35.11 -4.97 30.01
CA ASP A 311 -35.25 -4.83 31.46
C ASP A 311 -33.88 -4.78 32.15
N LYS A 312 -33.83 -4.19 33.35
CA LYS A 312 -32.58 -3.88 34.05
C LYS A 312 -31.87 -5.14 34.58
N GLU A 313 -32.62 -6.17 34.92
CA GLU A 313 -32.06 -7.44 35.41
C GLU A 313 -31.34 -8.16 34.26
N ARG A 314 -31.96 -8.28 33.09
CA ARG A 314 -31.33 -8.87 31.89
C ARG A 314 -30.09 -8.10 31.43
N PHE A 315 -30.09 -6.77 31.50
CA PHE A 315 -28.92 -5.97 31.13
C PHE A 315 -27.69 -6.33 31.98
N SER A 316 -27.89 -6.68 33.25
CA SER A 316 -26.79 -7.02 34.16
C SER A 316 -26.06 -8.31 33.76
N TYR A 317 -26.79 -9.32 33.29
CA TYR A 317 -26.19 -10.54 32.71
C TYR A 317 -25.38 -10.23 31.44
N ILE A 318 -25.89 -9.34 30.58
CA ILE A 318 -25.23 -8.95 29.33
C ILE A 318 -23.96 -8.14 29.59
N ARG A 319 -24.00 -7.20 30.55
CA ARG A 319 -22.82 -6.47 31.03
C ARG A 319 -21.73 -7.45 31.46
N ASN A 320 -22.06 -8.45 32.28
CA ASN A 320 -21.10 -9.45 32.74
C ASN A 320 -20.58 -10.34 31.59
N PHE A 321 -21.45 -10.74 30.65
CA PHE A 321 -21.06 -11.52 29.48
C PHE A 321 -20.08 -10.74 28.58
N LEU A 322 -20.38 -9.48 28.23
CA LEU A 322 -19.55 -8.66 27.33
C LEU A 322 -18.22 -8.24 27.97
N LEU A 323 -18.14 -8.14 29.30
CA LEU A 323 -16.90 -7.92 30.04
C LEU A 323 -16.05 -9.20 30.17
N GLY A 324 -16.67 -10.39 30.17
CA GLY A 324 -15.99 -11.69 30.23
C GLY A 324 -15.72 -12.34 28.86
N TYR A 325 -16.16 -11.73 27.76
CA TYR A 325 -15.99 -12.26 26.41
C TYR A 325 -14.52 -12.20 25.97
N LYS A 326 -14.03 -13.18 25.19
CA LYS A 326 -12.68 -13.12 24.60
C LYS A 326 -12.71 -12.28 23.32
N TYR A 327 -12.04 -11.13 23.35
CA TYR A 327 -11.89 -10.26 22.18
C TYR A 327 -10.71 -10.77 21.34
N ASN A 328 -10.96 -11.09 20.06
CA ASN A 328 -9.98 -11.64 19.12
C ASN A 328 -10.40 -11.41 17.66
N GLY A 329 -9.45 -11.64 16.74
CA GLY A 329 -9.59 -11.40 15.32
C GLY A 329 -9.52 -9.91 14.94
N ALA A 330 -9.44 -9.66 13.64
CA ALA A 330 -9.42 -8.33 13.06
C ALA A 330 -10.82 -7.78 12.79
N THR A 331 -10.95 -6.47 12.58
CA THR A 331 -12.21 -5.82 12.18
C THR A 331 -12.38 -5.76 10.66
N GLU A 332 -13.51 -6.28 10.14
CA GLU A 332 -13.93 -6.17 8.73
C GLU A 332 -15.40 -5.71 8.59
N LEU A 333 -15.59 -4.40 8.53
CA LEU A 333 -16.89 -3.72 8.40
C LEU A 333 -17.65 -4.12 7.12
N GLY A 334 -16.95 -4.48 6.04
CA GLY A 334 -17.56 -4.87 4.76
C GLY A 334 -18.45 -6.12 4.84
N ASN A 335 -18.23 -6.97 5.84
CA ASN A 335 -19.04 -8.16 6.10
C ASN A 335 -20.34 -7.85 6.89
N LEU A 336 -20.52 -6.63 7.39
CA LEU A 336 -21.76 -6.21 8.04
C LEU A 336 -22.82 -5.77 7.01
N ASN A 337 -24.07 -6.07 7.32
CA ASN A 337 -25.20 -5.69 6.49
C ASN A 337 -26.27 -4.97 7.33
N PHE A 338 -26.41 -3.67 7.10
CA PHE A 338 -27.43 -2.81 7.70
C PHE A 338 -28.64 -2.60 6.78
N SER A 339 -28.63 -3.10 5.53
CA SER A 339 -29.72 -2.88 4.56
C SER A 339 -31.05 -3.50 4.98
N ASN A 340 -30.99 -4.63 5.70
CA ASN A 340 -32.14 -5.47 6.04
C ASN A 340 -32.40 -5.53 7.56
N VAL A 341 -31.86 -4.57 8.33
CA VAL A 341 -32.00 -4.53 9.79
C VAL A 341 -33.40 -4.07 10.19
N LEU A 342 -34.13 -4.94 10.89
CA LEU A 342 -35.46 -4.65 11.45
C LEU A 342 -35.33 -4.02 12.85
N ALA A 343 -34.80 -2.79 12.90
CA ALA A 343 -34.69 -1.96 14.10
C ALA A 343 -34.86 -0.48 13.74
N ASP A 344 -35.21 0.34 14.73
CA ASP A 344 -35.41 1.78 14.54
C ASP A 344 -34.07 2.53 14.46
N ALA A 345 -33.04 2.01 15.15
CA ALA A 345 -31.67 2.53 15.11
C ALA A 345 -30.63 1.41 15.27
N VAL A 346 -29.45 1.65 14.71
CA VAL A 346 -28.24 0.85 14.90
C VAL A 346 -27.24 1.63 15.75
N LEU A 347 -26.64 0.95 16.74
CA LEU A 347 -25.53 1.44 17.55
C LEU A 347 -24.30 0.58 17.24
N LEU A 348 -23.32 1.11 16.51
CA LEU A 348 -22.05 0.46 16.20
C LEU A 348 -21.02 0.86 17.25
N PHE A 349 -20.65 -0.05 18.15
CA PHE A 349 -19.61 0.14 19.16
C PHE A 349 -18.30 -0.47 18.65
N SER A 350 -17.27 0.36 18.46
CA SER A 350 -15.95 -0.06 17.96
C SER A 350 -14.89 0.97 18.37
N ASP A 351 -13.61 0.60 18.29
CA ASP A 351 -12.48 1.47 18.63
C ASP A 351 -12.24 2.55 17.55
N GLY A 352 -12.78 2.33 16.35
CA GLY A 352 -12.69 3.19 15.18
C GLY A 352 -11.73 2.68 14.09
N VAL A 353 -11.19 1.47 14.23
CA VAL A 353 -10.24 0.83 13.30
C VAL A 353 -10.95 -0.23 12.47
N ASN A 354 -10.62 -0.29 11.18
CA ASN A 354 -11.00 -1.39 10.29
C ASN A 354 -9.73 -1.92 9.60
N SER A 355 -9.21 -3.03 10.11
CA SER A 355 -7.91 -3.58 9.74
C SER A 355 -7.94 -4.47 8.50
N ILE A 356 -9.11 -4.98 8.10
CA ILE A 356 -9.26 -5.82 6.90
C ILE A 356 -10.30 -5.24 5.95
N GLY A 357 -9.96 -5.25 4.66
CA GLY A 357 -10.82 -4.76 3.60
C GLY A 357 -11.02 -3.24 3.61
N ASN A 358 -11.71 -2.76 2.58
CA ASN A 358 -12.11 -1.35 2.43
C ASN A 358 -13.59 -1.20 2.03
N ASP A 359 -14.26 -2.31 1.76
CA ASP A 359 -15.65 -2.30 1.39
C ASP A 359 -16.47 -1.85 2.60
N LEU A 360 -17.37 -0.89 2.40
CA LEU A 360 -18.28 -0.42 3.45
C LEU A 360 -19.40 -1.44 3.66
N PRO A 361 -19.97 -1.51 4.87
CA PRO A 361 -21.13 -2.34 5.13
C PRO A 361 -22.28 -1.96 4.19
N LYS A 362 -23.11 -2.95 3.83
CA LYS A 362 -24.29 -2.68 3.00
C LYS A 362 -25.27 -1.81 3.78
N LEU A 363 -25.44 -0.56 3.36
CA LEU A 363 -26.28 0.41 4.07
C LEU A 363 -27.75 0.28 3.66
N GLY A 364 -28.64 0.65 4.58
CA GLY A 364 -30.08 0.79 4.34
C GLY A 364 -30.59 2.14 4.81
N ALA A 365 -31.90 2.20 5.03
CA ALA A 365 -32.59 3.35 5.61
C ALA A 365 -32.43 3.47 7.15
N VAL A 366 -31.99 2.41 7.84
CA VAL A 366 -31.81 2.46 9.30
C VAL A 366 -30.66 3.39 9.67
N GLN A 367 -30.87 4.22 10.69
CA GLN A 367 -29.87 5.15 11.21
C GLN A 367 -28.72 4.39 11.89
N VAL A 368 -27.46 4.59 11.47
CA VAL A 368 -26.29 3.94 12.06
C VAL A 368 -25.44 4.96 12.81
N ASN A 369 -25.46 4.88 14.14
CA ASN A 369 -24.64 5.69 15.03
C ASN A 369 -23.34 4.96 15.36
N PHE A 370 -22.21 5.65 15.37
CA PHE A 370 -20.91 5.11 15.79
C PHE A 370 -20.56 5.62 17.20
N ILE A 371 -20.31 4.70 18.12
CA ILE A 371 -20.00 4.95 19.53
C ILE A 371 -18.60 4.44 19.81
N THR A 372 -17.78 5.26 20.45
CA THR A 372 -16.42 4.89 20.84
C THR A 372 -15.98 5.54 22.15
N SER A 373 -15.08 4.88 22.85
CA SER A 373 -14.43 5.37 24.08
C SER A 373 -12.90 5.45 23.97
N THR A 374 -12.34 5.39 22.76
CA THR A 374 -10.89 5.60 22.53
C THR A 374 -10.56 7.07 22.34
N TYR A 375 -9.27 7.42 22.34
CA TYR A 375 -8.79 8.76 21.95
C TYR A 375 -8.51 8.88 20.45
N ARG A 376 -8.65 7.78 19.69
CA ARG A 376 -8.39 7.73 18.25
C ARG A 376 -9.48 8.50 17.49
N HIS A 377 -9.11 9.12 16.38
CA HIS A 377 -10.08 9.72 15.47
C HIS A 377 -10.70 8.64 14.58
N ALA A 378 -12.03 8.57 14.58
CA ALA A 378 -12.81 7.65 13.75
C ALA A 378 -12.38 7.69 12.27
N ASP A 379 -12.26 6.53 11.63
CA ASP A 379 -11.96 6.43 10.20
C ASP A 379 -12.98 7.21 9.34
N GLN A 380 -12.53 7.68 8.16
CA GLN A 380 -13.42 8.20 7.13
C GLN A 380 -14.50 7.19 6.75
N ARG A 381 -14.21 5.89 6.83
CA ARG A 381 -15.16 4.78 6.67
C ARG A 381 -16.36 4.92 7.64
N TYR A 382 -16.12 5.17 8.93
CA TYR A 382 -17.22 5.43 9.89
C TYR A 382 -17.95 6.74 9.59
N ARG A 383 -17.26 7.82 9.19
CA ARG A 383 -17.93 9.06 8.74
C ARG A 383 -18.86 8.82 7.55
N ASN A 384 -18.45 7.99 6.59
CA ASN A 384 -19.27 7.64 5.44
C ASN A 384 -20.49 6.78 5.83
N ILE A 385 -20.31 5.76 6.69
CA ILE A 385 -21.42 4.91 7.20
C ILE A 385 -22.47 5.77 7.92
N VAL A 386 -21.99 6.57 8.87
CA VAL A 386 -22.82 7.44 9.71
C VAL A 386 -23.53 8.49 8.85
N GLY A 387 -22.81 9.15 7.94
CA GLY A 387 -23.38 10.21 7.12
C GLY A 387 -24.38 9.75 6.06
N ASN A 388 -24.24 8.53 5.52
CA ASN A 388 -25.22 8.00 4.57
C ASN A 388 -26.53 7.61 5.27
N THR A 389 -26.46 7.24 6.55
CA THR A 389 -27.61 6.76 7.34
C THR A 389 -28.20 7.82 8.26
N GLY A 390 -27.58 9.00 8.36
CA GLY A 390 -28.00 10.08 9.24
C GLY A 390 -27.70 9.85 10.73
N GLY A 391 -26.74 9.00 11.06
CA GLY A 391 -26.31 8.81 12.45
C GLY A 391 -25.41 9.93 12.98
N PHE A 392 -24.86 9.69 14.17
CA PHE A 392 -23.76 10.47 14.75
C PHE A 392 -22.53 9.65 15.07
N ILE A 393 -21.37 10.32 15.10
CA ILE A 393 -20.17 9.82 15.79
C ILE A 393 -20.18 10.39 17.21
N ILE A 394 -20.17 9.51 18.21
CA ILE A 394 -20.19 9.86 19.63
C ILE A 394 -18.92 9.29 20.28
N ASN A 395 -17.97 10.17 20.59
CA ASN A 395 -16.83 9.82 21.42
C ASN A 395 -17.17 10.11 22.89
N LEU A 396 -17.25 9.06 23.71
CA LEU A 396 -17.67 9.13 25.11
C LEU A 396 -16.64 9.79 26.02
N ASN A 397 -15.38 9.97 25.60
CA ASN A 397 -14.37 10.68 26.42
C ASN A 397 -14.60 12.19 26.44
N TYR A 398 -15.20 12.73 25.38
CA TYR A 398 -15.43 14.17 25.22
C TYR A 398 -16.91 14.58 25.26
N THR A 399 -17.83 13.62 25.11
CA THR A 399 -19.29 13.86 25.10
C THR A 399 -19.89 13.50 26.46
N PRO A 400 -20.55 14.43 27.18
CA PRO A 400 -21.29 14.11 28.41
C PRO A 400 -22.39 13.07 28.17
N MET A 401 -22.56 12.12 29.08
CA MET A 401 -23.42 10.94 28.88
C MET A 401 -24.89 11.30 28.58
N ASP A 402 -25.44 12.34 29.22
CA ASP A 402 -26.80 12.82 28.97
C ASP A 402 -26.98 13.47 27.59
N ALA A 403 -25.94 14.15 27.10
CA ALA A 403 -25.94 14.72 25.75
C ALA A 403 -25.80 13.62 24.70
N ALA A 404 -24.93 12.63 24.95
CA ALA A 404 -24.76 11.47 24.10
C ALA A 404 -26.07 10.66 23.96
N ALA A 405 -26.73 10.33 25.08
CA ALA A 405 -27.94 9.52 25.08
C ALA A 405 -29.11 10.18 24.34
N LYS A 406 -29.28 11.50 24.48
CA LYS A 406 -30.33 12.27 23.78
C LYS A 406 -30.04 12.53 22.31
N ARG A 407 -28.77 12.59 21.91
CA ARG A 407 -28.39 12.98 20.55
C ARG A 407 -28.85 11.97 19.50
N ILE A 408 -28.82 10.68 19.86
CA ILE A 408 -29.26 9.57 18.99
C ILE A 408 -30.77 9.63 18.67
N ASP A 409 -31.56 10.41 19.41
CA ASP A 409 -33.01 10.58 19.19
C ASP A 409 -33.35 11.57 18.07
N SER A 410 -32.37 11.80 17.21
CA SER A 410 -32.48 12.52 15.96
C SER A 410 -31.59 11.88 14.92
N ALA A 411 -31.94 11.99 13.64
CA ALA A 411 -31.03 11.70 12.54
C ALA A 411 -30.50 13.00 11.94
N GLU A 412 -29.18 13.12 11.80
CA GLU A 412 -28.55 14.24 11.09
C GLU A 412 -28.78 14.09 9.58
N ASN A 413 -29.10 15.19 8.91
CA ASN A 413 -29.20 15.23 7.47
C ASN A 413 -27.85 15.64 6.89
N PHE A 414 -27.52 15.09 5.73
CA PHE A 414 -26.25 15.30 5.05
C PHE A 414 -26.50 15.90 3.67
N LEU A 415 -25.52 16.62 3.13
CA LEU A 415 -25.37 16.72 1.69
C LEU A 415 -24.92 15.33 1.22
N LEU A 416 -25.88 14.54 0.75
CA LEU A 416 -25.75 13.10 0.58
C LEU A 416 -25.02 12.73 -0.71
N ARG A 417 -25.31 13.47 -1.78
CA ARG A 417 -24.72 13.32 -3.12
C ARG A 417 -24.97 14.56 -3.97
N TYR A 418 -24.40 14.58 -5.16
CA TYR A 418 -24.78 15.49 -6.23
C TYR A 418 -25.16 14.70 -7.49
N ASN A 419 -26.00 15.30 -8.35
CA ASN A 419 -26.24 14.83 -9.70
C ASN A 419 -25.83 15.96 -10.68
N ALA A 420 -25.04 15.65 -11.70
CA ALA A 420 -24.70 16.58 -12.79
C ALA A 420 -24.23 15.81 -14.03
N GLY A 421 -24.34 16.40 -15.23
CA GLY A 421 -23.85 15.80 -16.47
C GLY A 421 -22.40 16.18 -16.81
N ASN A 422 -22.12 17.48 -16.83
CA ASN A 422 -20.84 18.06 -17.28
C ASN A 422 -20.01 18.66 -16.14
N ILE A 423 -20.40 18.40 -14.88
CA ILE A 423 -19.79 18.97 -13.67
C ILE A 423 -19.26 17.83 -12.80
N PHE A 424 -17.99 17.92 -12.41
CA PHE A 424 -17.33 17.02 -11.46
C PHE A 424 -17.01 17.77 -10.17
N ILE A 425 -17.16 17.11 -9.01
CA ILE A 425 -16.86 17.66 -7.68
C ILE A 425 -15.73 16.86 -7.03
N ASN A 426 -14.78 17.57 -6.41
CA ASN A 426 -13.60 16.98 -5.78
C ASN A 426 -13.86 16.48 -4.35
N GLU A 427 -14.86 17.02 -3.66
CA GLU A 427 -15.20 16.66 -2.28
C GLU A 427 -15.83 15.26 -2.18
N SER A 428 -15.52 14.56 -1.09
CA SER A 428 -16.18 13.30 -0.75
C SER A 428 -17.52 13.55 -0.06
N PHE A 429 -18.53 12.84 -0.53
CA PHE A 429 -19.88 12.79 0.06
C PHE A 429 -20.01 11.50 0.89
N PRO A 430 -20.84 11.47 1.93
CA PRO A 430 -21.75 12.51 2.42
C PRO A 430 -21.07 13.57 3.30
N MET A 431 -21.56 14.81 3.28
CA MET A 431 -21.04 15.93 4.08
C MET A 431 -22.06 16.40 5.15
N PRO A 432 -21.67 16.57 6.43
CA PRO A 432 -22.60 16.92 7.52
C PRO A 432 -23.15 18.36 7.43
N LEU A 433 -24.46 18.53 7.69
CA LEU A 433 -25.14 19.83 7.61
C LEU A 433 -25.03 20.63 8.91
N GLY A 434 -23.81 21.04 9.26
CA GLY A 434 -23.54 21.87 10.45
C GLY A 434 -22.73 23.15 10.21
N ARG A 435 -22.25 23.37 8.97
CA ARG A 435 -21.29 24.43 8.62
C ARG A 435 -21.56 24.95 7.20
N ASN A 436 -21.02 26.12 6.90
CA ASN A 436 -20.85 26.60 5.53
C ASN A 436 -19.99 25.59 4.71
N ILE A 437 -20.53 25.11 3.60
CA ILE A 437 -19.94 24.08 2.73
C ILE A 437 -19.10 24.77 1.65
N LEU A 438 -17.90 24.23 1.38
CA LEU A 438 -17.02 24.65 0.30
C LEU A 438 -16.80 23.48 -0.67
N LEU A 439 -17.48 23.52 -1.82
CA LEU A 439 -17.28 22.60 -2.94
C LEU A 439 -16.24 23.17 -3.91
N SER A 440 -15.54 22.30 -4.61
CA SER A 440 -14.63 22.61 -5.71
C SER A 440 -14.74 21.56 -6.80
N GLY A 441 -14.47 21.94 -8.04
CA GLY A 441 -14.64 20.99 -9.14
C GLY A 441 -14.34 21.58 -10.51
N THR A 442 -14.74 20.83 -11.53
CA THR A 442 -14.56 21.19 -12.94
C THR A 442 -15.88 21.14 -13.70
N ILE A 443 -16.02 22.05 -14.67
CA ILE A 443 -17.16 22.22 -15.56
C ILE A 443 -16.62 22.12 -16.98
N SER A 444 -17.11 21.14 -17.74
CA SER A 444 -16.75 20.94 -19.16
C SER A 444 -17.65 21.76 -20.09
N LYS A 445 -18.93 21.93 -19.71
CA LYS A 445 -19.95 22.74 -20.39
C LYS A 445 -20.92 23.30 -19.35
N PRO A 446 -21.58 24.46 -19.57
CA PRO A 446 -22.61 24.97 -18.67
C PRO A 446 -23.71 23.93 -18.44
N ASP A 447 -24.05 23.68 -17.18
CA ASP A 447 -24.97 22.61 -16.78
C ASP A 447 -25.56 22.90 -15.39
N ASN A 448 -26.57 22.13 -14.98
CA ASN A 448 -27.14 22.17 -13.64
C ASN A 448 -26.38 21.22 -12.71
N LEU A 449 -25.99 21.76 -11.55
CA LEU A 449 -25.54 20.99 -10.40
C LEU A 449 -26.73 20.82 -9.44
N GLU A 450 -27.24 19.59 -9.34
CA GLU A 450 -28.23 19.24 -8.32
C GLU A 450 -27.54 18.74 -7.06
N LEU A 451 -27.71 19.44 -5.94
CA LEU A 451 -27.23 19.03 -4.61
C LEU A 451 -28.38 18.39 -3.83
N VAL A 452 -28.19 17.14 -3.42
CA VAL A 452 -29.23 16.30 -2.82
C VAL A 452 -29.00 16.14 -1.32
N TYR A 453 -29.95 16.59 -0.51
CA TYR A 453 -29.88 16.60 0.95
C TYR A 453 -30.79 15.56 1.59
N GLY A 454 -30.33 15.00 2.71
CA GLY A 454 -31.04 14.01 3.50
C GLY A 454 -30.12 12.86 3.89
N ASN A 455 -30.63 11.65 3.83
CA ASN A 455 -29.91 10.41 4.10
C ASN A 455 -30.58 9.25 3.32
N ASN A 456 -30.14 8.02 3.53
CA ASN A 456 -30.71 6.84 2.88
C ASN A 456 -32.17 6.55 3.24
N ALA A 457 -32.70 7.09 4.35
CA ALA A 457 -34.11 6.93 4.70
C ALA A 457 -35.00 7.87 3.89
N SER A 458 -34.54 9.11 3.66
CA SER A 458 -35.28 10.10 2.88
C SER A 458 -34.37 11.15 2.27
N VAL A 459 -34.61 11.46 1.00
CA VAL A 459 -34.19 12.73 0.39
C VAL A 459 -35.18 13.80 0.86
N LEU A 460 -34.68 14.85 1.50
CA LEU A 460 -35.49 15.93 2.09
C LEU A 460 -35.56 17.17 1.19
N LYS A 461 -34.48 17.48 0.49
CA LYS A 461 -34.39 18.64 -0.41
C LYS A 461 -33.44 18.31 -1.55
N ALA A 462 -33.72 18.84 -2.74
CA ALA A 462 -32.75 18.97 -3.81
C ALA A 462 -32.66 20.45 -4.18
N GLU A 463 -31.45 20.99 -4.33
CA GLU A 463 -31.21 22.36 -4.75
C GLU A 463 -30.46 22.33 -6.08
N ASN A 464 -30.96 23.07 -7.07
CA ASN A 464 -30.38 23.10 -8.42
C ASN A 464 -29.65 24.42 -8.65
N TYR A 465 -28.40 24.34 -9.05
CA TYR A 465 -27.52 25.48 -9.30
C TYR A 465 -26.97 25.43 -10.73
N PHE A 466 -27.39 26.36 -11.58
CA PHE A 466 -26.86 26.48 -12.93
C PHE A 466 -25.47 27.12 -12.91
N LEU A 467 -24.43 26.38 -13.31
CA LEU A 467 -23.05 26.88 -13.31
C LEU A 467 -22.67 27.43 -14.68
N SER A 468 -22.69 28.77 -14.79
CA SER A 468 -22.28 29.51 -15.99
C SER A 468 -20.84 30.05 -15.85
N PRO A 469 -19.97 29.96 -16.87
CA PRO A 469 -18.60 30.49 -16.83
C PRO A 469 -18.45 32.04 -16.83
N SER A 470 -19.44 32.76 -16.28
CA SER A 470 -19.51 34.23 -16.20
C SER A 470 -18.97 34.80 -14.88
N ASP A 471 -19.03 34.05 -13.78
CA ASP A 471 -18.67 34.54 -12.43
C ASP A 471 -17.18 34.30 -12.13
N ALA A 472 -16.33 34.98 -12.91
CA ALA A 472 -14.89 34.79 -12.86
C ALA A 472 -14.26 35.35 -11.57
N CYS A 473 -13.43 34.54 -10.92
CA CYS A 473 -12.51 35.00 -9.86
C CYS A 473 -11.07 35.02 -10.38
N GLY A 474 -10.19 35.74 -9.68
CA GLY A 474 -8.76 35.79 -10.04
C GLY A 474 -8.09 34.41 -9.95
N GLU A 475 -7.25 34.09 -10.95
CA GLU A 475 -6.56 32.79 -11.05
C GLU A 475 -5.76 32.43 -9.78
N ASP A 476 -5.18 33.44 -9.12
CA ASP A 476 -4.44 33.34 -7.85
C ASP A 476 -5.29 32.76 -6.70
N LEU A 477 -6.56 33.16 -6.59
CA LEU A 477 -7.46 32.69 -5.53
C LEU A 477 -7.70 31.18 -5.66
N TYR A 478 -7.95 30.70 -6.88
CA TYR A 478 -8.15 29.29 -7.15
C TYR A 478 -6.87 28.48 -6.86
N LYS A 479 -5.71 28.95 -7.32
CA LYS A 479 -4.40 28.32 -7.06
C LYS A 479 -4.14 28.16 -5.56
N LYS A 480 -4.30 29.23 -4.78
CA LYS A 480 -4.14 29.21 -3.31
C LYS A 480 -5.07 28.21 -2.63
N ILE A 481 -6.34 28.12 -3.05
CA ILE A 481 -7.29 27.18 -2.44
C ILE A 481 -6.96 25.73 -2.80
N SER A 482 -6.57 25.46 -4.05
CA SER A 482 -6.08 24.15 -4.49
C SER A 482 -4.85 23.73 -3.68
N MET A 483 -3.87 24.63 -3.53
CA MET A 483 -2.66 24.44 -2.72
C MET A 483 -3.02 24.12 -1.25
N LEU A 484 -3.94 24.87 -0.62
CA LEU A 484 -4.37 24.63 0.76
C LEU A 484 -5.07 23.28 0.96
N LYS A 485 -5.91 22.85 0.01
CA LYS A 485 -6.58 21.53 0.07
C LYS A 485 -5.57 20.39 -0.07
N THR A 486 -4.62 20.51 -0.99
CA THR A 486 -3.54 19.53 -1.15
C THR A 486 -2.63 19.49 0.08
N TYR A 487 -2.31 20.64 0.69
CA TYR A 487 -1.55 20.70 1.95
C TYR A 487 -2.28 19.96 3.09
N ASP A 488 -3.57 20.22 3.31
CA ASP A 488 -4.31 19.57 4.39
C ASP A 488 -4.39 18.04 4.19
N SER A 489 -4.61 17.59 2.94
CA SER A 489 -4.58 16.17 2.57
C SER A 489 -3.21 15.52 2.83
N LEU A 490 -2.11 16.17 2.41
CA LEU A 490 -0.75 15.65 2.60
C LEU A 490 -0.26 15.70 4.06
N MET A 491 -0.77 16.63 4.88
CA MET A 491 -0.36 16.80 6.28
C MET A 491 -1.22 16.04 7.28
N TYR A 492 -2.48 15.72 6.95
CA TYR A 492 -3.46 15.14 7.88
C TYR A 492 -4.23 13.93 7.32
N GLY A 493 -3.93 13.48 6.11
CA GLY A 493 -4.48 12.24 5.54
C GLY A 493 -3.86 10.97 6.15
N TYR A 494 -4.60 9.86 6.07
CA TYR A 494 -4.29 8.54 6.68
C TYR A 494 -2.94 7.91 6.25
N HIS A 495 -2.29 8.42 5.20
CA HIS A 495 -1.05 7.86 4.64
C HIS A 495 0.14 8.84 4.71
N THR A 496 0.16 9.71 5.72
CA THR A 496 1.15 10.78 5.91
C THR A 496 2.59 10.26 5.94
N TYR A 497 2.83 9.12 6.61
CA TYR A 497 4.16 8.53 6.77
C TYR A 497 4.79 8.04 5.44
N TYR A 498 3.97 7.47 4.56
CA TYR A 498 4.42 6.85 3.31
C TYR A 498 4.67 7.86 2.15
N ASN A 499 4.40 9.15 2.36
CA ASN A 499 4.41 10.17 1.31
C ASN A 499 5.45 11.30 1.54
N TRP A 500 6.51 11.08 2.33
CA TRP A 500 7.57 12.07 2.59
C TRP A 500 8.11 12.73 1.31
N ARG A 501 8.20 11.97 0.21
CA ARG A 501 8.60 12.45 -1.10
C ARG A 501 7.58 13.41 -1.71
N LYS A 502 6.28 13.08 -1.70
CA LYS A 502 5.21 13.98 -2.20
C LYS A 502 5.16 15.26 -1.38
N ILE A 503 5.44 15.20 -0.08
CA ILE A 503 5.54 16.37 0.81
C ILE A 503 6.70 17.29 0.36
N ILE A 504 7.86 16.73 -0.01
CA ILE A 504 8.97 17.49 -0.60
C ILE A 504 8.59 18.08 -1.95
N GLU A 505 8.07 17.27 -2.88
CA GLU A 505 7.71 17.70 -4.23
C GLU A 505 6.65 18.82 -4.20
N PHE A 506 5.61 18.66 -3.38
CA PHE A 506 4.62 19.70 -3.09
C PHE A 506 5.26 20.96 -2.49
N GLY A 507 6.05 20.81 -1.43
CA GLY A 507 6.67 21.94 -0.73
C GLY A 507 7.61 22.76 -1.61
N LEU A 508 8.37 22.11 -2.50
CA LEU A 508 9.23 22.78 -3.47
C LEU A 508 8.43 23.45 -4.60
N THR A 509 7.40 22.77 -5.13
CA THR A 509 6.61 23.26 -6.28
C THR A 509 5.71 24.44 -5.91
N GLU A 510 5.01 24.34 -4.79
CA GLU A 510 4.07 25.37 -4.30
C GLU A 510 4.77 26.44 -3.43
N LYS A 511 6.09 26.33 -3.24
CA LYS A 511 6.89 27.14 -2.30
C LYS A 511 6.31 27.17 -0.87
N VAL A 512 6.02 26.00 -0.32
CA VAL A 512 5.43 25.83 1.01
C VAL A 512 6.43 25.26 2.02
N VAL A 513 6.46 25.83 3.24
CA VAL A 513 7.15 25.20 4.38
C VAL A 513 6.35 23.98 4.87
N THR A 514 7.00 22.83 4.91
CA THR A 514 6.44 21.56 5.38
C THR A 514 7.38 20.93 6.42
N PRO A 515 7.08 19.76 7.02
CA PRO A 515 8.04 19.04 7.85
C PRO A 515 9.32 18.64 7.10
N GLN A 516 9.32 18.63 5.75
CA GLN A 516 10.45 18.21 4.91
C GLN A 516 11.06 19.33 4.03
N THR A 517 10.46 20.52 4.01
CA THR A 517 10.96 21.70 3.27
C THR A 517 11.17 22.88 4.20
N SER A 518 12.06 23.80 3.85
CA SER A 518 12.39 24.97 4.66
C SER A 518 12.87 26.13 3.79
N TYR A 519 12.55 27.35 4.19
CA TYR A 519 13.02 28.55 3.50
C TYR A 519 14.40 28.96 4.00
N LEU A 520 15.29 29.32 3.08
CA LEU A 520 16.64 29.81 3.34
C LEU A 520 16.91 31.09 2.54
N VAL A 521 17.34 32.15 3.22
CA VAL A 521 17.98 33.31 2.59
C VAL A 521 19.49 33.22 2.81
N LEU A 522 20.27 33.50 1.77
CA LEU A 522 21.72 33.69 1.84
C LEU A 522 22.08 35.09 1.32
N GLU A 523 23.11 35.69 1.92
CA GLU A 523 23.57 37.02 1.53
C GLU A 523 24.40 37.00 0.22
N ARG A 524 25.20 35.95 0.01
CA ARG A 524 26.21 35.89 -1.05
C ARG A 524 25.83 34.90 -2.15
N ILE A 525 26.04 35.32 -3.41
CA ILE A 525 25.74 34.54 -4.62
C ILE A 525 26.55 33.23 -4.65
N GLU A 526 27.80 33.30 -4.21
CA GLU A 526 28.72 32.17 -4.16
C GLU A 526 28.25 31.05 -3.21
N ASP A 527 27.48 31.38 -2.17
CA ASP A 527 26.92 30.36 -1.27
C ASP A 527 25.71 29.66 -1.88
N TYR A 528 24.88 30.35 -2.68
CA TYR A 528 23.84 29.71 -3.50
C TYR A 528 24.46 28.68 -4.45
N ILE A 529 25.53 29.08 -5.16
CA ILE A 529 26.28 28.21 -6.07
C ILE A 529 26.92 27.03 -5.31
N ARG A 530 27.64 27.31 -4.23
CA ARG A 530 28.41 26.32 -3.44
C ARG A 530 27.55 25.24 -2.81
N TYR A 531 26.42 25.62 -2.21
CA TYR A 531 25.49 24.68 -1.55
C TYR A 531 24.35 24.22 -2.47
N LYS A 532 24.41 24.60 -3.76
CA LYS A 532 23.45 24.23 -4.82
C LYS A 532 22.01 24.64 -4.48
N ILE A 533 21.85 25.76 -3.79
CA ILE A 533 20.54 26.32 -3.40
C ILE A 533 19.96 27.03 -4.63
N ALA A 534 18.68 26.82 -4.92
CA ALA A 534 18.01 27.56 -6.00
C ALA A 534 18.12 29.07 -5.72
N PRO A 535 18.63 29.91 -6.63
CA PRO A 535 18.73 31.35 -6.38
C PRO A 535 17.33 31.99 -6.34
N PRO A 536 17.13 33.06 -5.54
CA PRO A 536 15.94 33.88 -5.66
C PRO A 536 15.94 34.63 -7.01
N LYS A 537 14.77 35.07 -7.45
CA LYS A 537 14.56 35.63 -8.80
C LYS A 537 15.51 36.78 -9.17
N GLU A 538 15.90 37.60 -8.20
CA GLU A 538 16.88 38.69 -8.41
C GLU A 538 18.31 38.23 -8.70
N LEU A 539 18.68 36.99 -8.35
CA LEU A 539 20.03 36.43 -8.53
C LEU A 539 20.11 35.36 -9.64
N GLU A 540 18.98 34.97 -10.26
CA GLU A 540 18.93 33.92 -11.30
C GLU A 540 19.91 34.20 -12.45
N GLN A 541 19.89 35.40 -13.02
CA GLN A 541 20.76 35.79 -14.14
C GLN A 541 22.25 35.76 -13.75
N GLN A 542 22.60 36.36 -12.60
CA GLN A 542 23.99 36.43 -12.14
C GLN A 542 24.55 35.04 -11.81
N CYS A 543 23.73 34.14 -11.26
CA CYS A 543 24.12 32.75 -11.08
C CYS A 543 24.39 32.07 -12.44
N ALA A 544 23.50 32.23 -13.41
CA ALA A 544 23.66 31.63 -14.74
C ALA A 544 24.96 32.10 -15.44
N GLU A 545 25.29 33.39 -15.33
CA GLU A 545 26.55 33.98 -15.85
C GLU A 545 27.81 33.39 -15.17
N MET A 546 27.73 33.00 -13.88
CA MET A 546 28.82 32.36 -13.13
C MET A 546 28.93 30.84 -13.39
N ASN A 547 28.40 30.33 -14.51
CA ASN A 547 28.31 28.89 -14.84
C ASN A 547 27.56 28.06 -13.78
N TYR A 548 26.61 28.67 -13.06
CA TYR A 548 25.66 27.88 -12.27
C TYR A 548 24.72 27.12 -13.21
N VAL A 549 24.88 25.79 -13.26
CA VAL A 549 23.95 24.93 -14.00
C VAL A 549 22.58 25.01 -13.33
N TYR A 550 21.69 25.76 -13.96
CA TYR A 550 20.33 25.99 -13.50
C TYR A 550 19.57 24.66 -13.40
N ARG A 551 19.20 24.29 -12.17
CA ARG A 551 18.48 23.05 -11.90
C ARG A 551 16.97 23.27 -12.01
N SER A 552 16.47 23.59 -13.22
CA SER A 552 15.02 23.48 -13.53
C SER A 552 14.70 23.48 -15.03
N GLU A 553 15.23 22.49 -15.77
CA GLU A 553 14.40 21.83 -16.79
C GLU A 553 14.26 20.32 -16.50
N TYR A 554 15.33 19.63 -16.11
CA TYR A 554 15.37 18.16 -15.93
C TYR A 554 14.61 17.58 -14.71
N LYS A 555 13.68 18.33 -14.09
CA LYS A 555 12.81 17.82 -13.02
C LYS A 555 11.45 18.49 -12.85
N ILE A 556 11.23 19.64 -13.51
CA ILE A 556 9.90 20.29 -13.59
C ILE A 556 9.24 19.97 -14.95
N LYS A 557 10.05 19.69 -15.99
CA LYS A 557 9.61 19.04 -17.24
C LYS A 557 9.39 17.52 -17.08
N GLU A 558 9.60 16.99 -15.87
CA GLU A 558 9.37 15.60 -15.46
C GLU A 558 8.06 15.46 -14.62
N LEU A 559 7.31 16.56 -14.44
CA LEU A 559 6.09 16.67 -13.63
C LEU A 559 4.85 17.11 -14.43
N ASN A 560 4.93 17.17 -15.76
CA ASN A 560 3.77 17.31 -16.63
C ASN A 560 3.89 16.32 -17.79
N GLU A 561 2.95 15.37 -17.83
CA GLU A 561 2.50 14.66 -19.04
C GLU A 561 3.60 14.10 -19.95
N PHE A 562 4.41 13.18 -19.44
CA PHE A 562 4.89 12.11 -20.33
C PHE A 562 3.66 11.39 -20.90
N THR A 563 3.60 11.27 -22.22
CA THR A 563 2.64 10.39 -22.89
C THR A 563 2.81 8.94 -22.42
N GLU A 564 1.78 8.08 -22.54
CA GLU A 564 1.92 6.66 -22.18
C GLU A 564 3.09 5.99 -22.93
N GLN A 565 3.35 6.45 -24.16
CA GLN A 565 4.47 6.03 -24.99
C GLN A 565 5.82 6.36 -24.32
N GLU A 566 6.03 7.58 -23.82
CA GLU A 566 7.29 7.98 -23.17
C GLU A 566 7.49 7.31 -21.79
N LYS A 567 6.41 7.10 -21.02
CA LYS A 567 6.48 6.35 -19.74
C LYS A 567 6.90 4.90 -19.95
N LEU A 568 6.41 4.28 -21.03
CA LEU A 568 6.79 2.93 -21.42
C LEU A 568 8.22 2.89 -21.99
N GLN A 569 8.66 3.92 -22.72
CA GLN A 569 10.04 4.05 -23.21
C GLN A 569 11.09 4.07 -22.09
N THR A 570 10.80 4.62 -20.91
CA THR A 570 11.74 4.58 -19.76
C THR A 570 11.91 3.18 -19.17
N ALA A 571 10.84 2.37 -19.08
CA ALA A 571 10.97 0.96 -18.69
C ALA A 571 11.68 0.14 -19.79
N ILE A 572 11.38 0.42 -21.04
CA ILE A 572 12.01 -0.18 -22.22
C ILE A 572 13.50 0.17 -22.31
N SER A 573 13.94 1.37 -21.98
CA SER A 573 15.37 1.72 -22.05
C SER A 573 16.20 0.93 -21.04
N VAL A 574 15.67 0.70 -19.83
CA VAL A 574 16.29 -0.16 -18.81
C VAL A 574 16.26 -1.64 -19.24
N TYR A 575 15.16 -2.11 -19.82
CA TYR A 575 15.07 -3.46 -20.39
C TYR A 575 16.01 -3.65 -21.59
N ASN A 576 16.20 -2.62 -22.42
CA ASN A 576 17.16 -2.60 -23.52
C ASN A 576 18.60 -2.64 -23.01
N ASN A 577 18.91 -2.04 -21.86
CA ASN A 577 20.20 -2.24 -21.19
C ASN A 577 20.39 -3.71 -20.74
N ARG A 578 19.30 -4.41 -20.36
CA ARG A 578 19.34 -5.86 -20.08
C ARG A 578 19.52 -6.69 -21.36
N ILE A 579 18.89 -6.33 -22.49
CA ILE A 579 19.12 -6.92 -23.82
C ILE A 579 20.61 -6.75 -24.23
N ASN A 580 21.14 -5.53 -24.15
CA ASN A 580 22.54 -5.21 -24.49
C ASN A 580 23.56 -6.01 -23.67
N TRP A 581 23.29 -6.24 -22.38
CA TRP A 581 24.10 -7.13 -21.53
C TRP A 581 23.94 -8.61 -21.91
N TRP A 582 22.74 -9.03 -22.31
CA TRP A 582 22.42 -10.42 -22.62
C TRP A 582 22.99 -10.92 -23.96
N GLY A 583 22.90 -10.10 -24.99
CA GLY A 583 23.36 -10.42 -26.35
C GLY A 583 23.21 -9.22 -27.28
N LYS A 584 24.34 -8.74 -27.81
CA LYS A 584 24.41 -7.57 -28.72
C LYS A 584 23.68 -7.75 -30.05
N ASP A 585 23.29 -8.99 -30.37
CA ASP A 585 22.70 -9.38 -31.66
C ASP A 585 21.16 -9.31 -31.65
N GLN A 586 20.52 -9.14 -30.48
CA GLN A 586 19.08 -8.87 -30.41
C GLN A 586 18.81 -7.38 -30.63
N PRO A 587 17.90 -6.98 -31.54
CA PRO A 587 17.53 -5.59 -31.71
C PRO A 587 16.80 -5.07 -30.46
N PRO A 588 17.06 -3.82 -30.03
CA PRO A 588 16.35 -3.22 -28.91
C PRO A 588 14.85 -3.15 -29.19
N ILE A 589 14.06 -3.23 -28.13
CA ILE A 589 12.62 -2.94 -28.16
C ILE A 589 12.46 -1.49 -28.59
N ASP A 590 11.69 -1.29 -29.67
CA ASP A 590 11.42 0.00 -30.27
C ASP A 590 9.94 0.01 -30.70
N LEU A 591 9.11 0.68 -29.91
CA LEU A 591 7.66 0.77 -30.14
C LEU A 591 7.29 1.64 -31.34
N ASN A 592 8.23 2.44 -31.85
CA ASN A 592 7.98 3.34 -32.98
C ASN A 592 8.15 2.62 -34.32
N LYS A 593 8.73 1.41 -34.33
CA LYS A 593 8.73 0.55 -35.51
C LYS A 593 7.34 -0.02 -35.74
N PRO A 594 6.82 0.00 -36.99
CA PRO A 594 5.57 -0.66 -37.31
C PRO A 594 5.62 -2.10 -36.83
N LEU A 595 4.50 -2.59 -36.27
CA LEU A 595 4.40 -3.99 -35.87
C LEU A 595 4.74 -4.86 -37.09
N PRO A 596 5.55 -5.92 -36.92
CA PRO A 596 5.79 -6.84 -38.02
C PRO A 596 4.44 -7.37 -38.46
N VAL A 597 4.11 -7.14 -39.75
CA VAL A 597 2.93 -7.74 -40.36
C VAL A 597 3.02 -9.23 -40.09
N GLN A 598 2.03 -9.79 -39.38
CA GLN A 598 1.90 -11.23 -39.32
C GLN A 598 1.70 -11.68 -40.77
N SER A 599 2.76 -12.21 -41.38
CA SER A 599 2.65 -12.99 -42.59
C SER A 599 1.61 -14.06 -42.30
N SER A 600 0.45 -13.94 -42.95
CA SER A 600 -0.55 -14.99 -42.98
C SER A 600 0.18 -16.29 -43.26
N ILE A 601 -0.05 -17.28 -42.40
CA ILE A 601 0.49 -18.64 -42.55
C ILE A 601 0.43 -19.01 -44.03
N ASP A 602 1.56 -19.38 -44.63
CA ASP A 602 1.59 -19.87 -46.01
C ASP A 602 0.73 -21.13 -46.10
N VAL A 603 -0.54 -20.94 -46.46
CA VAL A 603 -1.44 -22.02 -46.81
C VAL A 603 -0.90 -22.61 -48.09
N VAL A 604 -0.24 -23.76 -47.97
CA VAL A 604 0.19 -24.59 -49.09
C VAL A 604 -1.03 -24.81 -49.99
N SER A 605 -1.02 -24.17 -51.15
CA SER A 605 -2.15 -24.12 -52.05
C SER A 605 -2.29 -25.44 -52.81
N ALA A 606 -3.31 -26.22 -52.45
CA ALA A 606 -3.78 -27.29 -53.31
C ALA A 606 -4.37 -26.68 -54.61
N PRO A 607 -4.01 -27.19 -55.80
CA PRO A 607 -4.40 -26.55 -57.05
C PRO A 607 -5.83 -26.93 -57.46
N GLY A 608 -6.63 -25.92 -57.82
CA GLY A 608 -7.85 -26.09 -58.61
C GLY A 608 -9.11 -25.48 -58.00
N LEU A 609 -9.46 -24.28 -58.46
CA LEU A 609 -10.78 -23.85 -58.95
C LEU A 609 -10.67 -22.38 -59.44
N PRO A 610 -11.43 -21.95 -60.47
CA PRO A 610 -11.15 -20.71 -61.19
C PRO A 610 -11.65 -19.46 -60.45
N ALA A 611 -10.90 -18.36 -60.62
CA ALA A 611 -11.25 -17.06 -60.04
C ALA A 611 -12.41 -16.38 -60.79
N THR A 612 -13.38 -15.86 -60.04
CA THR A 612 -14.32 -14.83 -60.50
C THR A 612 -13.97 -13.48 -59.86
N SER A 613 -13.56 -12.54 -60.70
CA SER A 613 -13.19 -11.17 -60.33
C SER A 613 -14.40 -10.30 -60.00
N PHE A 614 -14.29 -9.35 -59.05
CA PHE A 614 -14.89 -8.02 -59.20
C PHE A 614 -14.17 -6.90 -58.40
N ALA A 615 -13.64 -5.94 -59.16
CA ALA A 615 -13.52 -4.49 -58.96
C ALA A 615 -13.09 -3.81 -57.63
N GLN A 616 -12.27 -2.77 -57.80
CA GLN A 616 -11.89 -1.75 -56.80
C GLN A 616 -13.09 -0.92 -56.28
N GLY A 617 -12.98 -0.44 -55.03
CA GLY A 617 -13.81 0.62 -54.45
C GLY A 617 -12.99 1.51 -53.51
N ARG A 618 -13.26 2.83 -53.52
CA ARG A 618 -12.49 3.89 -52.84
C ARG A 618 -12.68 3.96 -51.32
N GLU A 619 -11.74 4.68 -50.70
CA GLU A 619 -11.76 5.17 -49.31
C GLU A 619 -13.06 5.89 -48.91
N THR A 620 -13.48 5.70 -47.66
CA THR A 620 -13.86 6.76 -46.70
C THR A 620 -13.99 6.14 -45.30
N GLY A 621 -13.86 6.94 -44.24
CA GLY A 621 -13.62 6.42 -42.88
C GLY A 621 -14.84 6.23 -41.96
N ASN A 622 -14.52 6.08 -40.67
CA ASN A 622 -15.35 5.98 -39.46
C ASN A 622 -15.76 4.59 -38.92
N ALA A 623 -15.72 4.52 -37.58
CA ALA A 623 -16.38 3.59 -36.66
C ALA A 623 -15.99 2.11 -36.69
N VAL A 624 -15.05 1.72 -35.82
CA VAL A 624 -15.01 0.36 -35.24
C VAL A 624 -15.67 0.41 -33.86
N THR A 625 -16.90 -0.10 -33.79
CA THR A 625 -17.67 -0.25 -32.55
C THR A 625 -17.14 -1.44 -31.75
N VAL A 626 -16.74 -1.21 -30.49
CA VAL A 626 -16.34 -2.30 -29.57
C VAL A 626 -17.60 -3.03 -29.08
N GLY A 627 -17.89 -4.19 -29.68
CA GLY A 627 -19.00 -5.06 -29.27
C GLY A 627 -18.63 -5.93 -28.07
N TYR A 628 -19.24 -5.66 -26.91
CA TYR A 628 -19.18 -6.57 -25.75
C TYR A 628 -20.06 -7.80 -25.99
N GLY A 629 -19.44 -8.92 -26.38
CA GLY A 629 -20.12 -10.21 -26.53
C GLY A 629 -20.24 -10.98 -25.21
N TYR A 630 -21.46 -11.17 -24.73
CA TYR A 630 -21.75 -12.07 -23.61
C TYR A 630 -21.45 -13.53 -24.00
N LYS A 631 -20.63 -14.25 -23.23
CA LYS A 631 -20.52 -15.71 -23.34
C LYS A 631 -21.65 -16.38 -22.58
N SER A 632 -22.49 -17.12 -23.30
CA SER A 632 -23.56 -17.96 -22.76
C SER A 632 -23.09 -19.40 -22.47
N GLY A 633 -23.79 -20.05 -21.53
CA GLY A 633 -24.05 -21.49 -21.45
C GLY A 633 -22.94 -22.50 -21.75
N GLY A 634 -22.47 -23.21 -20.72
CA GLY A 634 -21.53 -24.32 -20.89
C GLY A 634 -22.14 -25.58 -21.50
N ALA A 635 -21.28 -26.39 -22.14
CA ALA A 635 -21.54 -27.77 -22.51
C ALA A 635 -20.36 -28.64 -22.04
N SER A 636 -20.65 -29.76 -21.37
CA SER A 636 -19.62 -30.67 -20.86
C SER A 636 -19.07 -31.57 -21.95
N GLU A 637 -17.79 -31.43 -22.30
CA GLU A 637 -17.10 -32.39 -23.16
C GLU A 637 -16.74 -33.67 -22.40
N LEU A 638 -17.13 -34.83 -22.94
CA LEU A 638 -16.76 -36.14 -22.43
C LEU A 638 -15.31 -36.46 -22.83
N LYS A 639 -14.46 -36.82 -21.85
CA LYS A 639 -13.05 -37.16 -22.10
C LYS A 639 -12.93 -38.48 -22.86
N GLU A 640 -12.20 -38.46 -23.97
CA GLU A 640 -11.93 -39.63 -24.82
C GLU A 640 -10.92 -40.59 -24.18
N VAL A 641 -11.16 -41.91 -24.31
CA VAL A 641 -10.31 -42.96 -23.73
C VAL A 641 -9.20 -43.35 -24.69
N VAL A 642 -7.95 -43.26 -24.20
CA VAL A 642 -6.73 -43.57 -24.94
C VAL A 642 -6.22 -44.97 -24.59
N VAL A 643 -5.73 -45.71 -25.58
CA VAL A 643 -5.11 -47.04 -25.41
C VAL A 643 -3.60 -46.95 -25.64
N THR A 644 -2.82 -47.48 -24.70
CA THR A 644 -1.35 -47.56 -24.80
C THR A 644 -0.95 -48.86 -25.49
N SER A 645 -0.24 -48.77 -26.62
CA SER A 645 0.34 -49.94 -27.30
C SER A 645 1.74 -50.27 -26.77
N ALA A 646 2.24 -51.49 -27.01
CA ALA A 646 3.44 -52.10 -26.41
C ALA A 646 4.78 -51.33 -26.51
N PHE A 647 4.83 -50.20 -27.22
CA PHE A 647 6.01 -49.32 -27.32
C PHE A 647 5.72 -47.88 -26.84
N GLY A 648 4.72 -47.69 -25.96
CA GLY A 648 4.36 -46.38 -25.39
C GLY A 648 3.62 -45.44 -26.35
N ILE A 649 3.25 -45.91 -27.54
CA ILE A 649 2.50 -45.13 -28.53
C ILE A 649 1.01 -45.15 -28.16
N ARG A 650 0.48 -43.98 -27.85
CA ARG A 650 -0.95 -43.73 -27.56
C ARG A 650 -1.76 -43.75 -28.86
N ARG A 651 -2.83 -44.55 -28.93
CA ARG A 651 -3.80 -44.59 -30.04
C ARG A 651 -5.24 -44.47 -29.53
N THR A 652 -6.12 -43.87 -30.31
CA THR A 652 -7.56 -43.79 -30.01
C THR A 652 -8.22 -45.15 -30.20
N ALA A 653 -9.16 -45.50 -29.32
CA ALA A 653 -9.74 -46.85 -29.22
C ALA A 653 -10.44 -47.35 -30.51
N ARG A 654 -10.86 -46.44 -31.40
CA ARG A 654 -11.42 -46.78 -32.73
C ARG A 654 -10.45 -47.45 -33.71
N SER A 655 -9.14 -47.49 -33.41
CA SER A 655 -8.09 -47.99 -34.31
C SER A 655 -7.56 -49.40 -33.99
N SER A 656 -8.16 -50.11 -33.02
CA SER A 656 -7.70 -51.45 -32.58
C SER A 656 -8.76 -52.52 -32.81
N SER A 657 -8.35 -53.64 -33.42
CA SER A 657 -9.16 -54.87 -33.57
C SER A 657 -8.99 -55.86 -32.42
N ALA A 658 -8.15 -55.55 -31.42
CA ALA A 658 -7.83 -56.43 -30.30
C ALA A 658 -8.66 -56.13 -29.04
N SER A 659 -9.06 -57.18 -28.32
CA SER A 659 -9.69 -57.05 -27.00
C SER A 659 -8.65 -56.70 -25.94
N VAL A 660 -8.64 -55.42 -25.55
CA VAL A 660 -7.78 -54.86 -24.49
C VAL A 660 -8.69 -54.31 -23.39
N GLN A 661 -8.38 -54.65 -22.14
CA GLN A 661 -9.01 -54.02 -20.97
C GLN A 661 -7.99 -53.11 -20.31
N ASN A 662 -8.36 -51.86 -20.07
CA ASN A 662 -7.51 -50.86 -19.44
C ASN A 662 -8.10 -50.43 -18.09
N LEU A 663 -7.28 -50.39 -17.04
CA LEU A 663 -7.61 -49.87 -15.72
C LEU A 663 -6.78 -48.63 -15.43
N SER A 664 -7.41 -47.53 -15.03
CA SER A 664 -6.68 -46.38 -14.50
C SER A 664 -6.15 -46.66 -13.09
N GLY A 665 -5.09 -45.96 -12.68
CA GLY A 665 -4.57 -46.04 -11.30
C GLY A 665 -5.62 -45.74 -10.21
N GLU A 666 -6.62 -44.89 -10.50
CA GLU A 666 -7.74 -44.63 -9.57
C GLU A 666 -8.67 -45.86 -9.42
N GLN A 667 -8.96 -46.55 -10.53
CA GLN A 667 -9.71 -47.80 -10.50
C GLN A 667 -8.91 -48.92 -9.82
N LEU A 668 -7.59 -48.92 -9.97
CA LEU A 668 -6.67 -49.85 -9.32
C LEU A 668 -6.64 -49.65 -7.79
N ASN A 669 -6.63 -48.40 -7.30
CA ASN A 669 -6.36 -48.08 -5.89
C ASN A 669 -7.62 -47.79 -5.03
N THR A 670 -8.82 -48.12 -5.52
CA THR A 670 -10.09 -48.05 -4.74
C THR A 670 -10.08 -48.83 -3.43
N ILE A 671 -9.23 -49.85 -3.31
CA ILE A 671 -8.87 -50.51 -2.05
C ILE A 671 -7.34 -50.59 -2.08
N ARG A 672 -6.66 -50.00 -1.09
CA ARG A 672 -5.18 -50.01 -1.02
C ARG A 672 -4.69 -51.45 -0.82
N GLN A 673 -3.97 -51.96 -1.80
CA GLN A 673 -3.32 -53.28 -1.80
C GLN A 673 -1.80 -53.09 -1.86
N ILE A 674 -1.05 -54.02 -1.27
CA ILE A 674 0.42 -53.95 -1.16
C ILE A 674 1.12 -54.47 -2.45
N ASP A 675 0.39 -55.24 -3.27
CA ASP A 675 0.87 -55.84 -4.51
C ASP A 675 -0.17 -55.60 -5.62
N VAL A 676 0.30 -55.17 -6.80
CA VAL A 676 -0.46 -55.01 -8.04
C VAL A 676 -1.24 -56.28 -8.40
N ASN A 677 -0.66 -57.45 -8.11
CA ASN A 677 -1.29 -58.73 -8.40
C ASN A 677 -2.62 -58.91 -7.64
N ASN A 678 -2.68 -58.42 -6.40
CA ASN A 678 -3.89 -58.41 -5.59
C ASN A 678 -4.83 -57.24 -5.97
N ALA A 679 -4.27 -56.10 -6.38
CA ALA A 679 -5.06 -54.94 -6.82
C ALA A 679 -5.90 -55.22 -8.10
N LEU A 680 -5.43 -56.13 -8.96
CA LEU A 680 -6.12 -56.57 -10.18
C LEU A 680 -7.26 -57.59 -9.93
N ALA A 681 -7.32 -58.21 -8.75
CA ALA A 681 -8.30 -59.24 -8.43
C ALA A 681 -9.74 -58.71 -8.54
N GLY A 682 -10.55 -59.32 -9.40
CA GLY A 682 -11.94 -58.94 -9.64
C GLY A 682 -12.14 -57.63 -10.42
N LYS A 683 -11.07 -56.93 -10.83
CA LYS A 683 -11.16 -55.66 -11.58
C LYS A 683 -11.00 -55.80 -13.10
N VAL A 684 -10.50 -56.94 -13.57
CA VAL A 684 -10.33 -57.27 -14.99
C VAL A 684 -11.05 -58.59 -15.30
N ALA A 685 -11.91 -58.58 -16.33
CA ALA A 685 -12.63 -59.77 -16.74
C ALA A 685 -11.70 -60.78 -17.41
N GLY A 686 -11.67 -62.02 -16.90
CA GLY A 686 -10.83 -63.11 -17.40
C GLY A 686 -9.45 -63.23 -16.76
N VAL A 687 -9.15 -62.41 -15.74
CA VAL A 687 -7.95 -62.51 -14.88
C VAL A 687 -8.25 -63.39 -13.67
N GLN A 688 -7.41 -64.41 -13.45
CA GLN A 688 -7.42 -65.24 -12.26
C GLN A 688 -6.13 -65.00 -11.46
N VAL A 689 -6.29 -64.56 -10.21
CA VAL A 689 -5.18 -64.38 -9.26
C VAL A 689 -5.11 -65.60 -8.36
N ARG A 690 -3.98 -66.30 -8.32
CA ARG A 690 -3.73 -67.36 -7.33
C ARG A 690 -2.72 -66.87 -6.29
N SER A 691 -3.23 -66.41 -5.15
CA SER A 691 -2.47 -66.21 -3.93
C SER A 691 -2.39 -67.53 -3.13
N GLN A 692 -1.21 -67.85 -2.60
CA GLN A 692 -1.05 -68.90 -1.58
C GLN A 692 -1.10 -68.29 -0.17
N SER A 693 -1.36 -69.13 0.84
CA SER A 693 -1.67 -68.67 2.20
C SER A 693 -0.56 -67.82 2.84
N ALA A 694 -0.96 -66.78 3.57
CA ALA A 694 -0.07 -65.78 4.18
C ALA A 694 0.92 -66.30 5.24
N ALA A 695 0.98 -67.61 5.49
CA ALA A 695 1.88 -68.24 6.45
C ALA A 695 3.29 -68.53 5.91
N LYS A 696 3.57 -68.25 4.62
CA LYS A 696 4.93 -68.30 4.03
C LYS A 696 5.34 -66.92 3.53
N LEU A 697 6.28 -66.28 4.25
CA LEU A 697 7.02 -65.13 3.73
C LEU A 697 7.82 -65.55 2.48
N GLY A 698 7.62 -64.84 1.37
CA GLY A 698 8.37 -65.03 0.13
C GLY A 698 7.72 -65.90 -0.96
N ALA A 699 6.44 -66.29 -0.85
CA ALA A 699 5.73 -66.99 -1.92
C ALA A 699 5.21 -66.03 -3.00
N GLU A 700 5.45 -66.32 -4.29
CA GLU A 700 5.02 -65.48 -5.41
C GLU A 700 3.51 -65.61 -5.71
N THR A 701 2.85 -64.47 -5.98
CA THR A 701 1.47 -64.43 -6.49
C THR A 701 1.48 -64.54 -8.02
N VAL A 702 0.76 -65.50 -8.59
CA VAL A 702 0.75 -65.72 -10.06
C VAL A 702 -0.60 -65.30 -10.65
N ILE A 703 -0.57 -64.44 -11.67
CA ILE A 703 -1.73 -64.12 -12.50
C ILE A 703 -1.79 -65.03 -13.73
N ARG A 704 -3.01 -65.49 -14.04
CA ARG A 704 -3.36 -66.17 -15.29
C ARG A 704 -4.47 -65.42 -16.03
N ILE A 705 -4.37 -65.35 -17.36
CA ILE A 705 -5.37 -64.73 -18.23
C ILE A 705 -6.03 -65.83 -19.07
N ARG A 706 -7.35 -65.98 -18.97
CA ARG A 706 -8.18 -66.96 -19.74
C ARG A 706 -7.94 -68.47 -19.47
N GLY A 707 -7.40 -68.87 -18.31
CA GLY A 707 -7.40 -70.29 -17.86
C GLY A 707 -6.12 -71.10 -18.17
N GLU A 708 -6.17 -72.42 -17.99
CA GLU A 708 -5.02 -73.31 -18.23
C GLU A 708 -4.94 -73.79 -19.69
N ASN A 709 -3.89 -73.38 -20.39
CA ASN A 709 -3.62 -73.75 -21.79
C ASN A 709 -2.49 -74.79 -21.97
N SER A 710 -1.82 -75.21 -20.89
CA SER A 710 -0.78 -76.26 -20.95
C SER A 710 -0.71 -77.11 -19.67
N LEU A 711 -0.28 -78.36 -19.81
CA LEU A 711 -0.18 -79.35 -18.73
C LEU A 711 1.26 -79.54 -18.18
N GLY A 712 2.23 -78.67 -18.51
CA GLY A 712 3.65 -78.99 -18.24
C GLY A 712 4.64 -77.89 -17.89
N VAL A 713 4.45 -76.63 -18.28
CA VAL A 713 5.44 -75.54 -18.03
C VAL A 713 4.70 -74.24 -17.64
N GLY A 714 5.38 -73.34 -16.92
CA GLY A 714 4.80 -72.19 -16.22
C GLY A 714 3.77 -71.35 -17.00
N ASN A 715 2.49 -71.52 -16.66
CA ASN A 715 1.35 -70.83 -17.27
C ASN A 715 1.10 -69.42 -16.66
N GLY A 716 2.12 -68.57 -16.55
CA GLY A 716 1.99 -67.19 -16.08
C GLY A 716 1.69 -66.20 -17.22
N ALA A 717 1.05 -65.07 -16.91
CA ALA A 717 0.99 -63.94 -17.83
C ALA A 717 2.33 -63.18 -17.88
N LEU A 718 2.70 -62.64 -19.04
CA LEU A 718 3.92 -61.84 -19.22
C LEU A 718 3.75 -60.45 -18.57
N TYR A 719 4.69 -60.00 -17.74
CA TYR A 719 4.67 -58.64 -17.20
C TYR A 719 5.54 -57.72 -18.05
N VAL A 720 5.03 -56.54 -18.38
CA VAL A 720 5.76 -55.54 -19.18
C VAL A 720 5.64 -54.18 -18.51
N LEU A 721 6.74 -53.70 -17.93
CA LEU A 721 6.82 -52.42 -17.23
C LEU A 721 7.46 -51.37 -18.15
N ASP A 722 6.68 -50.37 -18.57
CA ASP A 722 7.12 -49.30 -19.48
C ASP A 722 7.81 -49.75 -20.79
N GLY A 723 7.49 -50.96 -21.25
CA GLY A 723 8.08 -51.59 -22.44
C GLY A 723 9.20 -52.58 -22.15
N THR A 724 9.60 -52.75 -20.88
CA THR A 724 10.60 -53.74 -20.45
C THR A 724 9.90 -54.99 -19.91
N ILE A 725 10.28 -56.17 -20.40
CA ILE A 725 9.73 -57.45 -19.90
C ILE A 725 10.27 -57.73 -18.50
N MET A 726 9.39 -58.05 -17.56
CA MET A 726 9.68 -58.37 -16.16
C MET A 726 9.33 -59.83 -15.86
N PRO A 727 10.11 -60.52 -15.00
CA PRO A 727 9.86 -61.94 -14.67
C PRO A 727 8.58 -62.16 -13.85
N ASN A 728 8.18 -61.18 -13.02
CA ASN A 728 6.95 -61.20 -12.25
C ASN A 728 6.46 -59.74 -11.98
N GLY A 729 5.30 -59.60 -11.36
CA GLY A 729 4.75 -58.28 -10.95
C GLY A 729 5.05 -57.87 -9.51
N THR A 730 5.89 -58.61 -8.77
CA THR A 730 6.13 -58.35 -7.34
C THR A 730 7.07 -57.16 -7.13
N GLY A 731 6.83 -56.38 -6.07
CA GLY A 731 7.63 -55.19 -5.76
C GLY A 731 7.24 -53.92 -6.55
N ILE A 732 6.27 -53.98 -7.46
CA ILE A 732 5.67 -52.80 -8.08
C ILE A 732 4.61 -52.25 -7.12
N ASN A 733 4.72 -50.96 -6.76
CA ASN A 733 3.76 -50.27 -5.91
C ASN A 733 2.55 -49.80 -6.75
N PRO A 734 1.30 -50.16 -6.41
CA PRO A 734 0.12 -49.68 -7.14
C PRO A 734 -0.05 -48.16 -7.16
N ASP A 735 0.50 -47.42 -6.17
CA ASP A 735 0.47 -45.96 -6.18
C ASP A 735 1.40 -45.32 -7.24
N ASP A 736 2.32 -46.07 -7.86
CA ASP A 736 3.23 -45.58 -8.90
C ASP A 736 2.73 -45.83 -10.33
N ILE A 737 1.52 -46.40 -10.50
CA ILE A 737 0.96 -46.81 -11.80
C ILE A 737 -0.01 -45.76 -12.37
N GLU A 738 0.16 -45.39 -13.65
CA GLU A 738 -0.75 -44.51 -14.39
C GLU A 738 -1.92 -45.32 -14.96
N ASP A 739 -1.62 -46.39 -15.68
CA ASP A 739 -2.58 -47.33 -16.26
C ASP A 739 -2.04 -48.77 -16.32
N ILE A 740 -2.95 -49.75 -16.28
CA ILE A 740 -2.65 -51.16 -16.58
C ILE A 740 -3.52 -51.62 -17.75
N SER A 741 -2.87 -51.95 -18.86
CA SER A 741 -3.49 -52.56 -20.03
C SER A 741 -3.27 -54.07 -20.04
N VAL A 742 -4.34 -54.84 -19.84
CA VAL A 742 -4.31 -56.31 -19.89
C VAL A 742 -4.63 -56.78 -21.31
N LEU A 743 -3.65 -57.43 -21.93
CA LEU A 743 -3.68 -57.97 -23.29
C LEU A 743 -3.94 -59.47 -23.26
N GLN A 744 -4.92 -59.90 -24.06
CA GLN A 744 -5.29 -61.30 -24.17
C GLN A 744 -4.37 -62.03 -25.16
N GLY A 745 -4.14 -63.33 -24.95
CA GLY A 745 -3.12 -64.17 -25.64
C GLY A 745 -2.83 -63.82 -27.11
N PRO A 746 -3.81 -63.78 -28.03
CA PRO A 746 -3.55 -63.45 -29.44
C PRO A 746 -2.99 -62.04 -29.67
N ALA A 747 -3.43 -61.05 -28.88
CA ALA A 747 -2.96 -59.67 -28.96
C ALA A 747 -1.60 -59.48 -28.28
N ALA A 748 -1.35 -60.20 -27.19
CA ALA A 748 -0.05 -60.21 -26.52
C ALA A 748 1.01 -60.94 -27.35
N ALA A 749 0.70 -62.09 -27.94
CA ALA A 749 1.61 -62.84 -28.81
C ALA A 749 1.99 -62.09 -30.08
N ALA A 750 1.07 -61.30 -30.64
CA ALA A 750 1.35 -60.42 -31.79
C ALA A 750 2.33 -59.27 -31.46
N LEU A 751 2.54 -58.96 -30.17
CA LEU A 751 3.38 -57.84 -29.71
C LEU A 751 4.68 -58.31 -29.02
N PHE A 752 4.64 -59.46 -28.34
CA PHE A 752 5.75 -59.99 -27.54
C PHE A 752 6.20 -61.39 -27.97
N GLY A 753 5.71 -61.91 -29.10
CA GLY A 753 6.10 -63.22 -29.62
C GLY A 753 5.56 -64.39 -28.78
N PRO A 754 6.21 -65.57 -28.83
CA PRO A 754 5.75 -66.78 -28.12
C PRO A 754 5.53 -66.57 -26.61
N ASP A 755 6.34 -65.74 -25.97
CA ASP A 755 6.25 -65.43 -24.53
C ASP A 755 4.95 -64.68 -24.16
N GLY A 756 4.34 -64.00 -25.13
CA GLY A 756 3.02 -63.36 -24.98
C GLY A 756 1.82 -64.31 -25.15
N ALA A 757 2.01 -65.60 -25.49
CA ALA A 757 0.92 -66.52 -25.80
C ALA A 757 -0.10 -66.70 -24.66
N ASN A 758 0.35 -66.62 -23.41
CA ASN A 758 -0.48 -66.72 -22.21
C ASN A 758 -1.13 -65.38 -21.78
N GLY A 759 -1.01 -64.33 -22.61
CA GLY A 759 -1.45 -62.97 -22.30
C GLY A 759 -0.37 -62.14 -21.61
N ALA A 760 -0.54 -60.82 -21.61
CA ALA A 760 0.41 -59.87 -21.03
C ALA A 760 -0.29 -58.79 -20.20
N ILE A 761 0.36 -58.37 -19.12
CA ILE A 761 -0.02 -57.26 -18.25
C ILE A 761 0.98 -56.13 -18.54
N VAL A 762 0.54 -55.14 -19.32
CA VAL A 762 1.34 -53.97 -19.64
C VAL A 762 1.05 -52.90 -18.59
N ILE A 763 2.06 -52.59 -17.79
CA ILE A 763 2.01 -51.59 -16.72
C ILE A 763 2.71 -50.34 -17.24
N THR A 764 1.94 -49.25 -17.36
CA THR A 764 2.47 -47.91 -17.60
C THR A 764 2.67 -47.26 -16.23
N THR A 765 3.92 -47.01 -15.82
CA THR A 765 4.13 -46.22 -14.59
C THR A 765 3.68 -44.78 -14.80
N LYS A 766 3.46 -44.05 -13.71
CA LYS A 766 3.38 -42.59 -13.70
C LYS A 766 4.72 -42.03 -14.15
N LYS A 767 4.91 -41.95 -15.48
CA LYS A 767 5.97 -41.15 -16.06
C LYS A 767 5.82 -39.75 -15.51
N ALA A 768 6.93 -39.14 -15.09
CA ALA A 768 6.93 -37.74 -14.73
C ALA A 768 6.28 -36.98 -15.90
N LYS A 769 5.05 -36.47 -15.69
CA LYS A 769 4.29 -35.81 -16.76
C LYS A 769 5.21 -34.74 -17.32
N LYS A 770 5.46 -34.74 -18.64
CA LYS A 770 6.08 -33.60 -19.30
C LYS A 770 5.06 -32.47 -19.22
N GLY A 771 5.24 -31.69 -18.17
CA GLY A 771 4.29 -30.81 -17.55
C GLY A 771 5.02 -30.30 -16.33
N TYR A 772 5.01 -28.98 -16.17
CA TYR A 772 5.92 -28.20 -15.35
C TYR A 772 6.31 -28.89 -14.05
N PRO A 773 7.61 -28.93 -13.69
CA PRO A 773 8.04 -29.49 -12.42
C PRO A 773 7.16 -28.87 -11.34
N ARG A 774 6.47 -29.71 -10.55
CA ARG A 774 5.70 -29.26 -9.40
C ARG A 774 6.60 -28.28 -8.66
N GLN A 775 6.19 -27.01 -8.59
CA GLN A 775 6.90 -26.00 -7.82
C GLN A 775 6.98 -26.55 -6.39
N SER A 776 8.15 -27.06 -6.05
CA SER A 776 8.46 -27.51 -4.70
C SER A 776 8.80 -26.24 -3.96
N TYR A 777 7.78 -25.65 -3.36
CA TYR A 777 7.94 -24.54 -2.44
C TYR A 777 8.65 -25.08 -1.19
N VAL A 778 9.98 -25.06 -1.24
CA VAL A 778 10.83 -25.42 -0.11
C VAL A 778 10.99 -24.19 0.77
N TRP A 779 10.08 -24.05 1.72
CA TRP A 779 10.18 -23.07 2.78
C TRP A 779 11.25 -23.52 3.78
N SER A 780 12.49 -23.10 3.56
CA SER A 780 13.51 -23.20 4.61
C SER A 780 13.34 -22.04 5.58
N GLU A 781 13.13 -22.33 6.86
CA GLU A 781 13.45 -21.37 7.90
C GLU A 781 14.96 -21.08 7.84
N TYR A 782 15.33 -19.80 7.80
CA TYR A 782 16.69 -19.36 8.05
C TYR A 782 16.65 -18.32 9.17
N LYS A 783 17.46 -18.55 10.20
CA LYS A 783 17.84 -17.58 11.23
C LYS A 783 19.37 -17.59 11.30
N LEU A 784 20.01 -16.48 11.69
CA LEU A 784 21.45 -16.51 11.98
C LEU A 784 21.71 -17.54 13.10
N SER A 785 22.59 -18.50 12.84
CA SER A 785 22.96 -19.57 13.78
C SER A 785 23.61 -19.09 15.09
N SER A 786 23.78 -17.78 15.28
CA SER A 786 24.48 -17.16 16.40
C SER A 786 23.56 -16.42 17.39
N MET A 787 22.28 -16.26 17.10
CA MET A 787 21.31 -15.63 18.00
C MET A 787 20.25 -16.64 18.44
N PRO A 788 19.92 -16.74 19.75
CA PRO A 788 18.89 -17.66 20.22
C PRO A 788 17.50 -17.20 19.75
N ASP A 789 16.60 -18.16 19.54
CA ASP A 789 15.16 -17.88 19.44
C ASP A 789 14.69 -17.14 20.71
N GLU A 790 13.78 -16.18 20.51
CA GLU A 790 12.99 -15.57 21.58
C GLU A 790 12.43 -16.62 22.54
N ASP A 791 12.38 -16.28 23.83
CA ASP A 791 12.05 -17.25 24.88
C ASP A 791 10.65 -17.87 24.66
N TYR A 792 9.70 -17.08 24.16
CA TYR A 792 8.35 -17.55 23.81
C TYR A 792 8.36 -18.48 22.58
N VAL A 793 9.15 -18.19 21.54
CA VAL A 793 9.29 -19.03 20.34
C VAL A 793 9.90 -20.38 20.70
N ARG A 794 10.98 -20.36 21.50
CA ARG A 794 11.65 -21.57 21.96
C ARG A 794 10.72 -22.45 22.80
N THR A 795 9.96 -21.83 23.71
CA THR A 795 8.97 -22.53 24.56
C THR A 795 7.88 -23.18 23.70
N MET A 796 7.32 -22.44 22.72
CA MET A 796 6.31 -22.96 21.80
C MET A 796 6.81 -24.07 20.88
N ARG A 797 8.06 -24.00 20.43
CA ARG A 797 8.70 -25.06 19.63
C ARG A 797 8.91 -26.35 20.44
N GLN A 798 9.14 -26.23 21.76
CA GLN A 798 9.30 -27.36 22.68
C GLN A 798 7.97 -27.95 23.15
N ALA A 799 6.86 -27.21 23.06
CA ALA A 799 5.54 -27.67 23.47
C ALA A 799 5.05 -28.90 22.65
N SER A 800 4.38 -29.82 23.35
CA SER A 800 3.67 -30.94 22.72
C SER A 800 2.42 -30.43 21.99
N ASP A 801 1.94 -31.18 21.00
CA ASP A 801 0.70 -30.84 20.28
C ASP A 801 -0.56 -30.79 21.15
N TYR A 802 -0.51 -31.37 22.35
CA TYR A 802 -1.59 -31.34 23.34
C TYR A 802 -1.56 -30.03 24.16
N GLU A 803 -0.37 -29.60 24.60
CA GLU A 803 -0.17 -28.42 25.45
C GLU A 803 -0.03 -27.12 24.64
N LEU A 804 0.17 -27.20 23.31
CA LEU A 804 0.50 -26.08 22.41
C LEU A 804 -0.40 -24.85 22.57
N TRP A 805 -1.70 -25.05 22.78
CA TRP A 805 -2.65 -23.95 22.96
C TRP A 805 -2.60 -23.34 24.38
N ASP A 806 -2.40 -24.15 25.41
CA ASP A 806 -2.33 -23.65 26.79
C ASP A 806 -1.02 -22.88 27.01
N VAL A 807 0.10 -23.38 26.48
CA VAL A 807 1.40 -22.68 26.44
C VAL A 807 1.27 -21.35 25.69
N TYR A 808 0.56 -21.32 24.55
CA TYR A 808 0.26 -20.07 23.86
C TYR A 808 -0.55 -19.10 24.73
N VAL A 809 -1.60 -19.57 25.41
CA VAL A 809 -2.47 -18.72 26.26
C VAL A 809 -1.70 -18.14 27.45
N ASP A 810 -0.74 -18.87 27.99
CA ASP A 810 0.15 -18.36 29.04
C ASP A 810 1.11 -17.29 28.50
N LEU A 811 1.77 -17.54 27.37
CA LEU A 811 2.67 -16.56 26.73
C LEU A 811 1.95 -15.30 26.22
N GLU A 812 0.68 -15.43 25.77
CA GLU A 812 -0.20 -14.32 25.36
C GLU A 812 -0.45 -13.33 26.51
N LYS A 813 -0.32 -13.72 27.79
CA LYS A 813 -0.52 -12.81 28.93
C LYS A 813 0.54 -11.71 28.98
N GLU A 814 1.77 -12.04 28.59
CA GLU A 814 2.92 -11.14 28.64
C GLU A 814 3.20 -10.49 27.26
N ASN A 815 2.81 -11.17 26.17
CA ASN A 815 3.11 -10.75 24.79
C ASN A 815 1.91 -10.15 24.02
N ARG A 816 0.78 -9.85 24.68
CA ARG A 816 -0.48 -9.44 24.01
C ARG A 816 -0.39 -8.22 23.09
N MET A 817 0.58 -7.33 23.31
CA MET A 817 0.80 -6.14 22.47
C MET A 817 1.96 -6.29 21.48
N ASN A 818 2.66 -7.43 21.48
CA ASN A 818 3.76 -7.71 20.58
C ASN A 818 3.22 -8.22 19.23
N VAL A 819 3.34 -7.41 18.18
CA VAL A 819 2.91 -7.77 16.82
C VAL A 819 3.66 -8.99 16.27
N GLY A 820 4.97 -9.06 16.51
CA GLY A 820 5.83 -10.16 16.04
C GLY A 820 5.41 -11.51 16.62
N PHE A 821 5.12 -11.54 17.92
CA PHE A 821 4.58 -12.73 18.61
C PHE A 821 3.41 -13.36 17.84
N TYR A 822 2.39 -12.58 17.44
CA TYR A 822 1.23 -13.16 16.74
C TYR A 822 1.55 -13.69 15.34
N PHE A 823 2.46 -13.06 14.59
CA PHE A 823 2.91 -13.59 13.28
C PHE A 823 3.71 -14.89 13.43
N GLU A 824 4.66 -14.95 14.37
CA GLU A 824 5.43 -16.17 14.64
C GLU A 824 4.55 -17.30 15.19
N MET A 825 3.61 -16.99 16.11
CA MET A 825 2.65 -17.98 16.60
C MET A 825 1.80 -18.53 15.46
N ALA A 826 1.28 -17.66 14.57
CA ALA A 826 0.48 -18.10 13.44
C ALA A 826 1.24 -19.10 12.54
N ASP A 827 2.52 -18.84 12.27
CA ASP A 827 3.38 -19.72 11.47
C ASP A 827 3.72 -21.05 12.18
N ILE A 828 4.00 -21.03 13.49
CA ILE A 828 4.20 -22.24 14.31
C ILE A 828 2.94 -23.12 14.31
N PHE A 829 1.77 -22.53 14.56
CA PHE A 829 0.50 -23.28 14.54
C PHE A 829 0.20 -23.84 13.14
N PHE A 830 0.53 -23.13 12.06
CA PHE A 830 0.37 -23.66 10.70
C PHE A 830 1.32 -24.85 10.44
N GLY A 831 2.58 -24.74 10.87
CA GLY A 831 3.57 -25.80 10.78
C GLY A 831 3.23 -27.07 11.58
N ARG A 832 2.41 -26.94 12.65
CA ARG A 832 1.83 -28.04 13.44
C ARG A 832 0.44 -28.50 12.95
N ASP A 833 0.08 -28.16 11.70
CA ASP A 833 -1.20 -28.47 11.04
C ASP A 833 -2.47 -27.94 11.77
N LYS A 834 -2.32 -26.94 12.65
CA LYS A 834 -3.42 -26.30 13.38
C LYS A 834 -3.96 -25.09 12.62
N LYS A 835 -4.35 -25.29 11.36
CA LYS A 835 -4.65 -24.24 10.37
C LYS A 835 -5.69 -23.20 10.86
N ASP A 836 -6.76 -23.64 11.51
CA ASP A 836 -7.80 -22.73 12.04
C ASP A 836 -7.24 -21.76 13.09
N LYS A 837 -6.34 -22.25 13.96
CA LYS A 837 -5.65 -21.43 14.96
C LYS A 837 -4.60 -20.52 14.33
N ALA A 838 -3.85 -21.01 13.35
CA ALA A 838 -2.95 -20.16 12.57
C ALA A 838 -3.68 -18.97 11.92
N HIS A 839 -4.89 -19.19 11.41
CA HIS A 839 -5.72 -18.13 10.85
C HIS A 839 -6.25 -17.17 11.93
N GLU A 840 -6.73 -17.67 13.08
CA GLU A 840 -7.12 -16.83 14.23
C GLU A 840 -5.97 -15.89 14.66
N LEU A 841 -4.76 -16.42 14.76
CA LEU A 841 -3.55 -15.69 15.15
C LEU A 841 -3.08 -14.68 14.08
N MET A 842 -3.18 -15.06 12.80
CA MET A 842 -2.91 -14.14 11.69
C MET A 842 -3.86 -12.94 11.70
N TYR A 843 -5.15 -13.16 12.01
CA TYR A 843 -6.11 -12.06 12.17
C TYR A 843 -5.78 -11.17 13.37
N ASN A 844 -5.33 -11.73 14.50
CA ASN A 844 -4.83 -10.94 15.64
C ASN A 844 -3.61 -10.07 15.25
N ALA A 845 -2.65 -10.62 14.49
CA ALA A 845 -1.47 -9.90 14.03
C ALA A 845 -1.82 -8.71 13.11
N ILE A 846 -2.76 -8.92 12.17
CA ILE A 846 -3.26 -7.86 11.27
C ILE A 846 -3.99 -6.76 12.05
N GLU A 847 -4.72 -7.12 13.11
CA GLU A 847 -5.45 -6.17 13.96
C GLU A 847 -4.51 -5.28 14.77
N LEU A 848 -3.45 -5.84 15.37
CA LEU A 848 -2.45 -5.05 16.10
C LEU A 848 -1.64 -4.15 15.15
N CYS A 849 -1.40 -4.61 13.92
CA CYS A 849 -0.90 -3.79 12.82
C CYS A 849 -1.88 -2.70 12.35
N GLN A 850 -3.14 -2.67 12.83
CA GLN A 850 -4.22 -1.78 12.39
C GLN A 850 -4.47 -1.81 10.88
N GLY A 851 -4.23 -2.97 10.24
CA GLY A 851 -4.30 -3.10 8.78
C GLY A 851 -3.23 -2.31 8.02
N SER A 852 -2.06 -2.04 8.63
CA SER A 852 -0.95 -1.37 7.93
C SER A 852 -0.55 -2.13 6.67
N SER A 853 -0.15 -1.40 5.62
CA SER A 853 0.22 -2.01 4.33
C SER A 853 1.40 -2.99 4.47
N GLN A 854 2.32 -2.73 5.39
CA GLN A 854 3.44 -3.62 5.72
C GLN A 854 2.97 -4.91 6.43
N GLY A 855 2.02 -4.80 7.36
CA GLY A 855 1.48 -5.94 8.11
C GLY A 855 0.60 -6.83 7.23
N LEU A 856 -0.24 -6.22 6.38
CA LEU A 856 -1.02 -6.93 5.37
C LEU A 856 -0.11 -7.58 4.31
N ARG A 857 0.97 -6.93 3.87
CA ARG A 857 1.92 -7.54 2.92
C ARG A 857 2.70 -8.71 3.54
N LEU A 858 3.05 -8.62 4.84
CA LEU A 858 3.59 -9.77 5.59
C LEU A 858 2.58 -10.91 5.70
N ALA A 859 1.33 -10.61 6.05
CA ALA A 859 0.26 -11.62 6.07
C ALA A 859 0.12 -12.31 4.71
N ALA A 860 0.18 -11.57 3.60
CA ALA A 860 0.17 -12.13 2.26
C ALA A 860 1.39 -13.02 1.96
N PHE A 861 2.60 -12.60 2.35
CA PHE A 861 3.82 -13.43 2.23
C PHE A 861 3.71 -14.74 3.04
N LEU A 862 3.11 -14.71 4.24
CA LEU A 862 2.86 -15.90 5.04
C LEU A 862 1.73 -16.77 4.47
N TYR A 863 0.69 -16.18 3.87
CA TYR A 863 -0.32 -16.95 3.14
C TYR A 863 0.26 -17.62 1.88
N GLU A 864 1.18 -16.97 1.16
CA GLU A 864 1.97 -17.61 0.10
C GLU A 864 2.84 -18.76 0.68
N LYS A 865 3.51 -18.54 1.83
CA LYS A 865 4.26 -19.57 2.57
C LYS A 865 3.41 -20.81 2.86
N TRP A 866 2.17 -20.59 3.22
CA TRP A 866 1.22 -21.65 3.59
C TRP A 866 0.50 -22.29 2.39
N GLY A 867 0.72 -21.79 1.17
CA GLY A 867 0.00 -22.21 -0.03
C GLY A 867 -1.47 -21.77 -0.09
N CYS A 868 -1.88 -20.84 0.78
CA CYS A 868 -3.20 -20.21 0.82
C CYS A 868 -3.25 -19.02 -0.15
N PHE A 869 -3.01 -19.27 -1.43
CA PHE A 869 -2.90 -18.21 -2.44
C PHE A 869 -4.20 -17.43 -2.62
N ASP A 870 -5.36 -18.04 -2.38
CA ASP A 870 -6.67 -17.39 -2.34
C ASP A 870 -6.70 -16.24 -1.32
N LYS A 871 -6.17 -16.48 -0.11
CA LYS A 871 -6.08 -15.48 0.96
C LYS A 871 -5.05 -14.40 0.64
N ALA A 872 -3.89 -14.78 0.10
CA ALA A 872 -2.87 -13.80 -0.35
C ALA A 872 -3.43 -12.88 -1.45
N ILE A 873 -4.09 -13.44 -2.46
CA ILE A 873 -4.77 -12.70 -3.55
C ILE A 873 -5.85 -11.77 -2.99
N ALA A 874 -6.64 -12.21 -2.00
CA ALA A 874 -7.64 -11.37 -1.35
C ALA A 874 -7.00 -10.17 -0.62
N VAL A 875 -5.92 -10.40 0.13
CA VAL A 875 -5.17 -9.32 0.82
C VAL A 875 -4.57 -8.33 -0.18
N TYR A 876 -3.91 -8.80 -1.25
CA TYR A 876 -3.36 -7.90 -2.28
C TYR A 876 -4.45 -7.09 -3.00
N LYS A 877 -5.60 -7.69 -3.32
CA LYS A 877 -6.76 -6.96 -3.87
C LYS A 877 -7.30 -5.93 -2.88
N GLY A 878 -7.35 -6.27 -1.59
CA GLY A 878 -7.74 -5.35 -0.52
C GLY A 878 -6.81 -4.13 -0.46
N LEU A 879 -5.50 -4.34 -0.49
CA LEU A 879 -4.50 -3.27 -0.53
C LEU A 879 -4.66 -2.37 -1.75
N LEU A 880 -4.78 -2.94 -2.96
CA LEU A 880 -4.94 -2.15 -4.19
C LEU A 880 -6.25 -1.32 -4.22
N LYS A 881 -7.30 -1.73 -3.49
CA LYS A 881 -8.53 -0.93 -3.31
C LYS A 881 -8.35 0.34 -2.47
N THR A 882 -7.33 0.44 -1.61
CA THR A 882 -7.13 1.60 -0.71
C THR A 882 -6.73 2.89 -1.44
N GLY A 883 -6.27 2.79 -2.69
CA GLY A 883 -5.52 3.85 -3.37
C GLY A 883 -3.99 3.69 -3.23
N ASP A 884 -3.50 2.68 -2.51
CA ASP A 884 -2.10 2.20 -2.61
C ASP A 884 -1.90 1.47 -3.95
N ASN A 885 -1.90 2.24 -5.04
CA ASN A 885 -1.79 1.74 -6.41
C ASN A 885 -0.34 1.35 -6.78
N ASN A 886 0.47 1.02 -5.77
CA ASN A 886 1.88 0.67 -5.89
C ASN A 886 2.08 -0.50 -6.86
N LEU A 887 2.90 -0.28 -7.89
CA LEU A 887 3.19 -1.28 -8.90
C LEU A 887 3.83 -2.55 -8.32
N LEU A 888 4.50 -2.46 -7.16
CA LEU A 888 5.06 -3.63 -6.47
C LEU A 888 3.96 -4.54 -5.93
N LEU A 889 2.87 -3.98 -5.38
CA LEU A 889 1.71 -4.75 -4.92
C LEU A 889 0.96 -5.40 -6.09
N LYS A 890 0.86 -4.72 -7.24
CA LYS A 890 0.33 -5.31 -8.48
C LYS A 890 1.21 -6.45 -8.99
N ARG A 891 2.53 -6.31 -8.93
CA ARG A 891 3.50 -7.36 -9.26
C ARG A 891 3.36 -8.55 -8.31
N ASP A 892 3.18 -8.31 -7.01
CA ASP A 892 2.98 -9.36 -6.02
C ASP A 892 1.64 -10.11 -6.21
N LEU A 893 0.56 -9.38 -6.56
CA LEU A 893 -0.70 -10.00 -6.97
C LEU A 893 -0.52 -10.87 -8.23
N ALA A 894 0.21 -10.39 -9.23
CA ALA A 894 0.53 -11.16 -10.43
C ALA A 894 1.35 -12.43 -10.11
N LEU A 895 2.28 -12.32 -9.16
CA LEU A 895 3.06 -13.44 -8.64
C LEU A 895 2.18 -14.45 -7.89
N ALA A 896 1.26 -13.99 -7.03
CA ALA A 896 0.32 -14.86 -6.33
C ALA A 896 -0.62 -15.59 -7.30
N TYR A 897 -1.12 -14.91 -8.35
CA TYR A 897 -1.84 -15.57 -9.44
C TYR A 897 -0.99 -16.61 -10.17
N PHE A 898 0.30 -16.35 -10.42
CA PHE A 898 1.20 -17.33 -11.05
C PHE A 898 1.40 -18.57 -10.17
N GLN A 899 1.59 -18.38 -8.86
CA GLN A 899 1.72 -19.47 -7.88
C GLN A 899 0.44 -20.31 -7.76
N ASP A 900 -0.74 -19.65 -7.83
CA ASP A 900 -2.06 -20.29 -7.90
C ASP A 900 -2.42 -20.84 -9.30
N LYS A 901 -1.50 -20.76 -10.27
CA LYS A 901 -1.65 -21.25 -11.65
C LYS A 901 -2.73 -20.53 -12.48
N GLN A 902 -3.16 -19.34 -12.04
CA GLN A 902 -4.05 -18.45 -12.79
C GLN A 902 -3.25 -17.67 -13.85
N TYR A 903 -2.62 -18.38 -14.79
CA TYR A 903 -1.63 -17.82 -15.71
C TYR A 903 -2.14 -16.64 -16.55
N ALA A 904 -3.40 -16.68 -17.00
CA ALA A 904 -4.01 -15.59 -17.76
C ALA A 904 -4.14 -14.30 -16.92
N GLU A 905 -4.58 -14.42 -15.66
CA GLU A 905 -4.71 -13.27 -14.75
C GLU A 905 -3.34 -12.76 -14.27
N ALA A 906 -2.37 -13.65 -14.08
CA ALA A 906 -0.98 -13.28 -13.84
C ALA A 906 -0.44 -12.42 -15.01
N VAL A 907 -0.55 -12.90 -16.26
CA VAL A 907 -0.05 -12.18 -17.44
C VAL A 907 -0.78 -10.85 -17.67
N ARG A 908 -2.11 -10.80 -17.49
CA ARG A 908 -2.88 -9.54 -17.54
C ARG A 908 -2.42 -8.55 -16.46
N THR A 909 -2.24 -9.02 -15.23
CA THR A 909 -1.83 -8.18 -14.11
C THR A 909 -0.41 -7.65 -14.32
N TYR A 910 0.53 -8.50 -14.74
CA TYR A 910 1.88 -8.09 -15.12
C TYR A 910 1.88 -7.08 -16.28
N TYR A 911 1.08 -7.31 -17.33
CA TYR A 911 0.96 -6.37 -18.43
C TYR A 911 0.47 -5.00 -17.96
N SER A 912 -0.54 -4.95 -17.08
CA SER A 912 -1.02 -3.69 -16.50
C SER A 912 0.02 -2.97 -15.65
N VAL A 913 0.98 -3.69 -15.03
CA VAL A 913 2.15 -3.07 -14.37
C VAL A 913 3.07 -2.44 -15.42
N VAL A 914 3.44 -3.19 -16.47
CA VAL A 914 4.33 -2.73 -17.54
C VAL A 914 3.79 -1.46 -18.21
N THR A 915 2.48 -1.42 -18.50
CA THR A 915 1.81 -0.29 -19.19
C THR A 915 1.28 0.80 -18.25
N ALA A 916 1.41 0.68 -16.92
CA ALA A 916 0.84 1.66 -15.98
C ALA A 916 1.36 3.08 -16.24
N SER A 917 0.48 4.08 -16.30
CA SER A 917 0.82 5.49 -16.51
C SER A 917 1.32 6.23 -15.26
N GLU A 918 1.50 5.54 -14.14
CA GLU A 918 1.73 6.15 -12.82
C GLU A 918 3.17 6.60 -12.58
N GLU A 919 3.31 7.84 -12.11
CA GLU A 919 4.58 8.52 -11.81
C GLU A 919 4.97 8.37 -10.33
N GLN A 920 5.39 7.17 -9.93
CA GLN A 920 6.27 7.05 -8.76
C GLN A 920 7.71 6.84 -9.24
N TYR A 921 8.63 7.63 -8.69
CA TYR A 921 10.07 7.46 -8.93
C TYR A 921 10.53 6.06 -8.53
N ASN A 922 11.43 5.46 -9.31
CA ASN A 922 11.88 4.06 -9.20
C ASN A 922 10.86 2.96 -9.61
N THR A 923 9.66 3.30 -10.12
CA THR A 923 8.72 2.31 -10.69
C THR A 923 9.24 1.55 -11.91
N TYR A 924 10.14 2.14 -12.70
CA TYR A 924 10.67 1.52 -13.91
C TYR A 924 11.35 0.17 -13.64
N ARG A 925 11.93 -0.04 -12.44
CA ARG A 925 12.49 -1.34 -12.02
C ARG A 925 11.40 -2.39 -11.85
N VAL A 926 10.31 -2.05 -11.17
CA VAL A 926 9.17 -2.95 -10.98
C VAL A 926 8.54 -3.30 -12.34
N LYS A 927 8.45 -2.34 -13.27
CA LYS A 927 8.01 -2.58 -14.65
C LYS A 927 8.94 -3.51 -15.42
N GLU A 928 10.26 -3.34 -15.29
CA GLU A 928 11.25 -4.22 -15.91
C GLU A 928 11.14 -5.67 -15.39
N HIS A 929 11.04 -5.84 -14.06
CA HIS A 929 10.82 -7.14 -13.43
C HIS A 929 9.49 -7.77 -13.86
N ALA A 930 8.41 -6.98 -13.91
CA ALA A 930 7.10 -7.41 -14.40
C ALA A 930 7.16 -7.87 -15.86
N LEU A 931 7.88 -7.15 -16.73
CA LEU A 931 8.08 -7.55 -18.13
C LEU A 931 8.88 -8.86 -18.25
N ALA A 932 9.92 -9.02 -17.42
CA ALA A 932 10.70 -10.25 -17.38
C ALA A 932 9.88 -11.46 -16.87
N GLU A 933 9.07 -11.27 -15.83
CA GLU A 933 8.21 -12.31 -15.25
C GLU A 933 7.04 -12.66 -16.19
N MET A 934 6.40 -11.66 -16.81
CA MET A 934 5.38 -11.85 -17.85
C MET A 934 5.92 -12.68 -19.02
N ASN A 935 7.09 -12.32 -19.56
CA ASN A 935 7.70 -13.04 -20.67
C ASN A 935 8.13 -14.47 -20.27
N ALA A 936 8.39 -14.75 -18.99
CA ALA A 936 8.61 -16.11 -18.49
C ALA A 936 7.33 -16.96 -18.53
N ILE A 937 6.22 -16.42 -18.03
CA ILE A 937 4.92 -17.13 -18.03
C ILE A 937 4.45 -17.34 -19.47
N ILE A 938 4.60 -16.35 -20.35
CA ILE A 938 4.28 -16.48 -21.77
C ILE A 938 5.20 -17.49 -22.46
N ALA A 939 6.50 -17.54 -22.16
CA ALA A 939 7.42 -18.52 -22.74
C ALA A 939 6.99 -19.96 -22.47
N MET A 940 6.52 -20.22 -21.25
CA MET A 940 6.02 -21.54 -20.82
C MET A 940 4.63 -21.82 -21.41
N HIS A 941 3.65 -20.94 -21.16
CA HIS A 941 2.23 -21.20 -21.37
C HIS A 941 1.66 -20.61 -22.68
N ARG A 942 2.50 -20.30 -23.68
CA ARG A 942 2.07 -19.56 -24.89
C ARG A 942 0.87 -20.15 -25.61
N GLY A 943 0.74 -21.48 -25.65
CA GLY A 943 -0.36 -22.17 -26.32
C GLY A 943 -1.71 -22.04 -25.60
N ASP A 944 -1.69 -21.74 -24.30
CA ASP A 944 -2.87 -21.68 -23.42
C ASP A 944 -3.32 -20.24 -23.12
N LEU A 945 -2.63 -19.24 -23.67
CA LEU A 945 -2.80 -17.82 -23.34
C LEU A 945 -3.24 -16.99 -24.54
N ASP A 946 -4.32 -16.22 -24.37
CA ASP A 946 -4.57 -15.07 -25.22
C ASP A 946 -3.54 -13.97 -24.89
N ILE A 947 -2.70 -13.66 -25.87
CA ILE A 947 -1.68 -12.60 -25.81
C ILE A 947 -1.92 -11.52 -26.87
N SER A 948 -3.09 -11.51 -27.53
CA SER A 948 -3.40 -10.62 -28.65
C SER A 948 -3.43 -9.13 -28.28
N TYR A 949 -3.70 -8.82 -27.01
CA TYR A 949 -3.68 -7.47 -26.44
C TYR A 949 -2.28 -6.95 -26.06
N ILE A 950 -1.25 -7.81 -26.12
CA ILE A 950 0.13 -7.46 -25.75
C ILE A 950 0.88 -6.99 -27.00
N ASN A 951 1.52 -5.81 -26.93
CA ASN A 951 2.35 -5.33 -28.02
C ASN A 951 3.50 -6.33 -28.32
N PRO A 952 3.58 -6.91 -29.54
CA PRO A 952 4.59 -7.92 -29.91
C PRO A 952 6.05 -7.47 -29.74
N HIS A 953 6.34 -6.17 -29.72
CA HIS A 953 7.70 -5.67 -29.45
C HIS A 953 8.15 -5.89 -28.01
N LEU A 954 7.22 -5.99 -27.04
CA LEU A 954 7.52 -6.26 -25.63
C LEU A 954 7.90 -7.72 -25.37
N LEU A 955 7.51 -8.64 -26.27
CA LEU A 955 7.81 -10.07 -26.15
C LEU A 955 9.28 -10.34 -26.51
N ARG A 956 10.16 -10.30 -25.52
CA ARG A 956 11.60 -10.56 -25.63
C ARG A 956 12.05 -11.49 -24.52
N MET A 957 12.82 -12.52 -24.88
CA MET A 957 13.32 -13.53 -23.93
C MET A 957 14.82 -13.33 -23.68
N LEU A 958 15.18 -13.31 -22.40
CA LEU A 958 16.51 -13.14 -21.82
C LEU A 958 16.80 -14.30 -20.84
N PRO A 959 16.93 -15.55 -21.35
CA PRO A 959 16.83 -16.76 -20.52
C PRO A 959 18.09 -17.09 -19.71
N VAL A 960 18.17 -16.60 -18.48
CA VAL A 960 19.29 -16.85 -17.54
C VAL A 960 19.24 -18.24 -16.91
N ASP A 961 20.40 -18.76 -16.49
CA ASP A 961 20.49 -19.94 -15.64
C ASP A 961 19.87 -19.68 -14.26
N LEU A 962 20.33 -18.63 -13.56
CA LEU A 962 19.88 -18.30 -12.21
C LEU A 962 19.48 -16.83 -12.11
N ARG A 963 18.30 -16.56 -11.56
CA ARG A 963 17.81 -15.23 -11.13
C ARG A 963 17.39 -15.31 -9.68
N ILE A 964 17.82 -14.37 -8.86
CA ILE A 964 17.43 -14.23 -7.45
C ILE A 964 16.85 -12.83 -7.27
N THR A 965 15.65 -12.72 -6.69
CA THR A 965 15.11 -11.43 -6.22
C THR A 965 14.97 -11.42 -4.70
N ILE A 966 15.30 -10.29 -4.08
CA ILE A 966 15.26 -10.09 -2.62
C ILE A 966 14.33 -8.91 -2.33
N GLU A 967 13.37 -9.07 -1.43
CA GLU A 967 12.42 -8.01 -1.07
C GLU A 967 11.90 -8.11 0.36
N SER A 968 11.55 -6.99 0.98
CA SER A 968 10.96 -6.94 2.32
C SER A 968 9.44 -6.78 2.30
N ASN A 969 8.76 -7.08 3.40
CA ASN A 969 7.34 -6.74 3.62
C ASN A 969 7.07 -5.22 3.62
N GLY A 970 8.08 -4.39 3.87
CA GLY A 970 7.95 -2.93 3.88
C GLY A 970 9.16 -2.16 4.38
N ALA A 971 9.97 -2.76 5.25
CA ALA A 971 11.13 -2.14 5.86
C ALA A 971 12.32 -1.94 4.89
N TYR A 972 13.23 -1.05 5.27
CA TYR A 972 14.44 -0.75 4.51
C TYR A 972 15.47 -1.89 4.65
N LEU A 973 15.93 -2.45 3.54
CA LEU A 973 17.01 -3.43 3.52
C LEU A 973 18.34 -2.73 3.25
N SER A 974 19.26 -2.76 4.21
CA SER A 974 20.60 -2.19 4.04
C SER A 974 21.52 -3.16 3.30
N ASN A 975 22.37 -2.61 2.42
CA ASN A 975 23.47 -3.29 1.72
C ASN A 975 23.21 -4.76 1.29
N PRO A 976 22.11 -5.07 0.57
CA PRO A 976 21.88 -6.40 0.04
C PRO A 976 23.02 -6.83 -0.89
N SER A 977 23.42 -8.10 -0.84
CA SER A 977 24.52 -8.65 -1.65
C SER A 977 24.37 -10.15 -1.93
N ILE A 978 24.98 -10.61 -3.03
CA ILE A 978 25.15 -12.02 -3.38
C ILE A 978 26.63 -12.36 -3.38
N THR A 979 27.06 -13.37 -2.62
CA THR A 979 28.39 -13.97 -2.76
C THR A 979 28.30 -15.19 -3.68
N GLU A 980 28.96 -15.14 -4.83
CA GLU A 980 28.99 -16.23 -5.81
C GLU A 980 29.90 -17.39 -5.36
N PRO A 981 29.83 -18.59 -5.99
CA PRO A 981 30.61 -19.76 -5.57
C PRO A 981 32.13 -19.56 -5.48
N ALA A 982 32.72 -18.72 -6.35
CA ALA A 982 34.15 -18.38 -6.31
C ALA A 982 34.53 -17.27 -5.29
N GLY A 983 33.59 -16.84 -4.43
CA GLY A 983 33.81 -15.83 -3.40
C GLY A 983 33.67 -14.38 -3.84
N GLU A 984 33.36 -14.12 -5.11
CA GLU A 984 33.10 -12.76 -5.61
C GLU A 984 31.77 -12.21 -5.06
N ILE A 985 31.78 -11.00 -4.51
CA ILE A 985 30.61 -10.37 -3.88
C ILE A 985 30.00 -9.35 -4.84
N CYS A 986 28.78 -9.62 -5.28
CA CYS A 986 27.97 -8.76 -6.13
C CYS A 986 27.03 -7.91 -5.27
N ARG A 987 27.06 -6.59 -5.44
CA ARG A 987 26.28 -5.61 -4.65
C ARG A 987 26.21 -4.26 -5.37
N TYR A 988 25.58 -3.25 -4.77
CA TYR A 988 25.37 -1.93 -5.41
C TYR A 988 26.67 -1.27 -5.96
N ASN A 989 27.82 -1.45 -5.29
CA ASN A 989 29.13 -0.92 -5.72
C ASN A 989 29.99 -1.92 -6.52
N ASN A 990 29.50 -3.15 -6.72
CA ASN A 990 30.11 -4.17 -7.58
C ASN A 990 29.01 -4.91 -8.35
N GLN A 991 28.43 -4.24 -9.34
CA GLN A 991 27.23 -4.69 -10.04
C GLN A 991 27.47 -5.83 -11.05
N TYR A 992 28.71 -6.11 -11.42
CA TYR A 992 29.05 -7.11 -12.44
C TYR A 992 30.21 -7.96 -11.93
N SER A 993 30.05 -9.29 -11.94
CA SER A 993 31.11 -10.22 -11.57
C SER A 993 31.92 -10.68 -12.76
N ARG A 994 33.14 -11.15 -12.50
CA ARG A 994 33.97 -11.83 -13.51
C ARG A 994 33.37 -13.15 -13.98
N GLN A 995 32.42 -13.70 -13.22
CA GLN A 995 31.69 -14.92 -13.55
C GLN A 995 30.45 -14.65 -14.43
N GLY A 996 30.20 -13.39 -14.82
CA GLY A 996 29.07 -13.02 -15.68
C GLY A 996 27.75 -12.87 -14.93
N GLY A 997 27.79 -12.78 -13.60
CA GLY A 997 26.67 -12.37 -12.77
C GLY A 997 26.48 -10.85 -12.80
N ARG A 998 25.23 -10.43 -12.66
CA ARG A 998 24.80 -9.03 -12.67
C ARG A 998 23.89 -8.78 -11.47
N PHE A 999 24.23 -7.80 -10.65
CA PHE A 999 23.45 -7.34 -9.50
C PHE A 999 22.85 -5.97 -9.83
N MET A 1000 21.52 -5.90 -9.87
CA MET A 1000 20.78 -4.71 -10.31
C MET A 1000 20.28 -3.93 -9.09
N ASN A 1001 21.13 -3.01 -8.63
CA ASN A 1001 20.87 -2.01 -7.60
C ASN A 1001 21.88 -0.85 -7.77
N SER A 1002 21.42 0.41 -7.90
CA SER A 1002 22.30 1.58 -8.09
C SER A 1002 22.40 2.54 -6.90
N ASP A 1003 21.68 2.30 -5.79
CA ASP A 1003 21.43 3.36 -4.81
C ASP A 1003 22.09 3.07 -3.46
N TYR A 1004 23.00 3.96 -3.05
CA TYR A 1004 23.67 3.91 -1.73
C TYR A 1004 22.72 4.31 -0.58
N TYR A 1005 21.73 5.16 -0.87
CA TYR A 1005 20.62 5.47 0.03
C TYR A 1005 19.31 5.01 -0.61
N TRP A 1006 18.80 3.89 -0.11
CA TRP A 1006 17.71 3.12 -0.71
C TRP A 1006 16.35 3.81 -0.51
N SER A 1007 15.90 4.57 -1.50
CA SER A 1007 14.55 5.14 -1.52
C SER A 1007 13.64 4.42 -2.55
N ASN A 1008 12.67 3.70 -2.00
CA ASN A 1008 11.38 3.35 -2.61
C ASN A 1008 11.29 2.15 -3.58
N SER A 1009 12.34 1.35 -3.83
CA SER A 1009 12.16 0.06 -4.51
C SER A 1009 12.60 -1.09 -3.61
N ASN A 1010 11.72 -1.66 -2.78
CA ASN A 1010 12.03 -2.80 -1.88
C ASN A 1010 12.32 -4.12 -2.62
N LEU A 1011 12.87 -4.08 -3.84
CA LEU A 1011 13.11 -5.23 -4.71
C LEU A 1011 14.51 -5.11 -5.34
N VAL A 1012 15.35 -6.11 -5.07
CA VAL A 1012 16.71 -6.27 -5.61
C VAL A 1012 16.70 -7.42 -6.62
N GLU A 1013 17.55 -7.36 -7.66
CA GLU A 1013 17.82 -8.52 -8.52
C GLU A 1013 19.31 -8.90 -8.56
N TYR A 1014 19.58 -10.20 -8.59
CA TYR A 1014 20.80 -10.77 -9.12
C TYR A 1014 20.46 -11.77 -10.24
N ALA A 1015 21.18 -11.76 -11.34
CA ALA A 1015 21.01 -12.72 -12.43
C ALA A 1015 22.34 -13.10 -13.07
N VAL A 1016 22.49 -14.36 -13.50
CA VAL A 1016 23.71 -14.87 -14.14
C VAL A 1016 23.36 -15.77 -15.33
N LYS A 1017 24.01 -15.50 -16.47
CA LYS A 1017 23.75 -16.17 -17.76
C LYS A 1017 24.06 -17.66 -17.71
N ASN A 1018 25.30 -17.98 -17.35
CA ASN A 1018 25.83 -19.34 -17.21
C ASN A 1018 26.23 -19.50 -15.74
N ALA A 1019 25.36 -20.07 -14.92
CA ALA A 1019 25.63 -20.19 -13.49
C ALA A 1019 26.66 -21.31 -13.25
N ARG A 1020 27.59 -21.08 -12.33
CA ARG A 1020 28.56 -22.10 -11.92
C ARG A 1020 27.94 -22.92 -10.79
N THR A 1021 28.16 -24.24 -10.83
CA THR A 1021 27.72 -25.14 -9.77
C THR A 1021 28.28 -24.70 -8.42
N GLY A 1022 27.43 -24.63 -7.40
CA GLY A 1022 27.82 -24.20 -6.05
C GLY A 1022 26.73 -23.42 -5.33
N GLN A 1023 27.14 -22.68 -4.29
CA GLN A 1023 26.26 -21.86 -3.45
C GLN A 1023 26.38 -20.37 -3.79
N TYR A 1024 25.25 -19.76 -4.09
CA TYR A 1024 25.06 -18.32 -4.19
C TYR A 1024 24.46 -17.82 -2.87
N ARG A 1025 25.30 -17.21 -2.02
CA ARG A 1025 24.92 -16.80 -0.66
C ARG A 1025 24.32 -15.39 -0.66
N VAL A 1026 23.06 -15.30 -0.28
CA VAL A 1026 22.29 -14.06 -0.17
C VAL A 1026 22.58 -13.40 1.18
N LYS A 1027 22.88 -12.11 1.24
CA LYS A 1027 23.09 -11.37 2.50
C LYS A 1027 22.43 -9.99 2.50
N VAL A 1028 22.08 -9.50 3.68
CA VAL A 1028 21.58 -8.15 3.96
C VAL A 1028 22.16 -7.64 5.29
N ASP A 1029 22.21 -6.33 5.46
CA ASP A 1029 22.68 -5.70 6.69
C ASP A 1029 21.47 -5.29 7.57
N ALA A 1030 21.36 -5.85 8.78
CA ALA A 1030 20.33 -5.54 9.76
C ALA A 1030 20.91 -4.63 10.87
N TYR A 1031 20.88 -3.32 10.62
CA TYR A 1031 21.40 -2.30 11.55
C TYR A 1031 20.35 -1.26 12.00
N ASP A 1032 19.18 -1.20 11.37
CA ASP A 1032 18.21 -0.08 11.48
C ASP A 1032 16.77 -0.52 11.85
N ASN A 1033 16.60 -1.66 12.53
CA ASN A 1033 15.29 -2.19 12.95
C ASN A 1033 14.66 -1.44 14.16
N ASN A 1034 14.70 -0.10 14.17
CA ASN A 1034 14.03 0.74 15.16
C ASN A 1034 12.52 0.81 14.87
N HIS A 1035 11.80 -0.23 15.25
CA HIS A 1035 10.34 -0.33 15.14
C HIS A 1035 9.65 0.26 16.38
N TYR A 1036 8.52 0.93 16.19
CA TYR A 1036 7.58 1.20 17.28
C TYR A 1036 6.77 -0.06 17.59
N ALA A 1037 6.23 -0.18 18.80
CA ALA A 1037 5.55 -1.40 19.28
C ALA A 1037 4.30 -1.85 18.48
N ALA A 1038 3.87 -1.11 17.45
CA ALA A 1038 2.76 -1.43 16.57
C ALA A 1038 3.18 -1.67 15.10
N ASP A 1039 4.47 -1.57 14.79
CA ASP A 1039 4.98 -1.92 13.46
C ASP A 1039 5.11 -3.46 13.33
N PRO A 1040 4.85 -4.04 12.14
CA PRO A 1040 5.08 -5.46 11.90
C PRO A 1040 6.58 -5.79 11.92
N PRO A 1041 6.96 -7.03 12.29
CA PRO A 1041 8.34 -7.49 12.19
C PRO A 1041 8.84 -7.40 10.75
N THR A 1042 10.14 -7.17 10.57
CA THR A 1042 10.74 -7.11 9.23
C THR A 1042 10.99 -8.52 8.71
N PHE A 1043 10.34 -8.85 7.61
CA PHE A 1043 10.52 -10.13 6.92
C PHE A 1043 11.03 -9.91 5.49
N VAL A 1044 11.97 -10.76 5.06
CA VAL A 1044 12.56 -10.76 3.72
C VAL A 1044 12.13 -11.99 2.93
N ARG A 1045 11.44 -11.77 1.82
CA ARG A 1045 11.14 -12.78 0.80
C ARG A 1045 12.31 -12.85 -0.17
N VAL A 1046 12.90 -14.03 -0.32
CA VAL A 1046 13.88 -14.34 -1.37
C VAL A 1046 13.24 -15.31 -2.34
N ILE A 1047 13.28 -14.96 -3.62
CA ILE A 1047 12.75 -15.80 -4.70
C ILE A 1047 13.92 -16.18 -5.61
N SER A 1048 14.18 -17.47 -5.77
CA SER A 1048 15.14 -17.96 -6.75
C SER A 1048 14.43 -18.65 -7.92
N PHE A 1049 14.75 -18.22 -9.14
CA PHE A 1049 14.32 -18.85 -10.38
C PHE A 1049 15.52 -19.56 -11.01
N ARG A 1050 15.37 -20.85 -11.27
CA ARG A 1050 16.33 -21.67 -12.00
C ARG A 1050 15.82 -21.88 -13.42
N ASN A 1051 16.70 -21.82 -14.42
CA ASN A 1051 16.34 -21.86 -15.84
C ASN A 1051 15.27 -20.81 -16.21
N PHE A 1052 15.43 -19.58 -15.73
CA PHE A 1052 14.44 -18.50 -15.92
C PHE A 1052 14.19 -18.23 -17.41
N GLN A 1053 12.92 -18.16 -17.80
CA GLN A 1053 12.45 -18.07 -19.21
C GLN A 1053 12.89 -19.22 -20.14
N LYS A 1054 13.23 -20.40 -19.59
CA LYS A 1054 13.42 -21.65 -20.35
C LYS A 1054 12.26 -22.61 -20.06
N GLU A 1055 12.06 -23.62 -20.91
CA GLU A 1055 10.96 -24.60 -20.78
C GLU A 1055 10.94 -25.34 -19.43
N ASN A 1056 12.12 -25.52 -18.82
CA ASN A 1056 12.31 -26.20 -17.53
C ASN A 1056 12.51 -25.23 -16.36
N MET A 1057 11.94 -24.02 -16.42
CA MET A 1057 12.01 -23.04 -15.33
C MET A 1057 11.45 -23.63 -14.03
N THR A 1058 12.17 -23.44 -12.93
CA THR A 1058 11.67 -23.69 -11.57
C THR A 1058 11.75 -22.41 -10.75
N MET A 1059 10.92 -22.34 -9.71
CA MET A 1059 10.82 -21.21 -8.79
C MET A 1059 10.80 -21.76 -7.36
N GLU A 1060 11.56 -21.13 -6.47
CA GLU A 1060 11.65 -21.44 -5.04
C GLU A 1060 11.51 -20.11 -4.29
N VAL A 1061 10.48 -20.01 -3.45
CA VAL A 1061 10.21 -18.84 -2.60
C VAL A 1061 10.56 -19.21 -1.17
N LYS A 1062 11.27 -18.33 -0.48
CA LYS A 1062 11.62 -18.43 0.94
C LYS A 1062 11.34 -17.11 1.63
N LEU A 1063 11.05 -17.18 2.92
CA LEU A 1063 10.65 -16.05 3.74
C LEU A 1063 11.42 -16.13 5.06
N PHE A 1064 12.12 -15.05 5.39
CA PHE A 1064 13.07 -14.98 6.49
C PHE A 1064 12.73 -13.85 7.44
N ASP A 1065 12.80 -14.13 8.73
CA ASP A 1065 12.63 -13.13 9.77
C ASP A 1065 13.96 -12.38 10.01
N LEU A 1066 13.91 -11.05 9.99
CA LEU A 1066 15.04 -10.19 10.38
C LEU A 1066 14.84 -9.56 11.76
N ASP A 1067 13.70 -9.80 12.42
CA ASP A 1067 13.52 -9.30 13.76
C ASP A 1067 14.50 -9.97 14.74
N ASN A 1068 14.92 -9.21 15.74
CA ASN A 1068 16.03 -9.54 16.64
C ASN A 1068 17.39 -9.87 15.98
N GLN A 1069 17.56 -9.70 14.66
CA GLN A 1069 18.85 -9.87 13.99
C GLN A 1069 19.67 -8.57 14.00
N TYR A 1070 20.96 -8.65 14.31
CA TYR A 1070 21.88 -7.51 14.25
C TYR A 1070 23.18 -7.87 13.51
N GLY A 1071 23.56 -7.06 12.52
CA GLY A 1071 24.79 -7.26 11.75
C GLY A 1071 24.55 -7.67 10.30
N VAL A 1072 25.58 -8.27 9.68
CA VAL A 1072 25.48 -8.82 8.32
C VAL A 1072 24.80 -10.19 8.38
N VAL A 1073 23.53 -10.22 8.01
CA VAL A 1073 22.67 -11.41 7.98
C VAL A 1073 22.84 -12.11 6.64
N GLU A 1074 23.40 -13.32 6.63
CA GLU A 1074 23.18 -14.23 5.50
C GLU A 1074 21.73 -14.74 5.57
N LEU A 1075 21.06 -14.90 4.42
CA LEU A 1075 19.63 -15.23 4.33
C LEU A 1075 19.38 -16.59 3.67
N ASP A 1076 20.13 -16.91 2.62
CA ASP A 1076 20.01 -18.19 1.92
C ASP A 1076 21.32 -18.56 1.24
N ALA A 1077 21.52 -19.85 0.99
CA ALA A 1077 22.62 -20.41 0.22
C ALA A 1077 22.04 -21.14 -1.02
N VAL A 1078 21.57 -20.35 -1.99
CA VAL A 1078 20.89 -20.85 -3.20
C VAL A 1078 21.84 -21.75 -4.00
N ARG A 1079 21.46 -23.01 -4.17
CA ARG A 1079 22.26 -24.00 -4.91
C ARG A 1079 21.92 -23.99 -6.41
N TRP A 1080 22.97 -24.01 -7.22
CA TRP A 1080 22.97 -24.34 -8.65
C TRP A 1080 23.83 -25.59 -8.89
#